data_AF-J2NAW0-F1
#
_entry.id   AF-J2NAW0-F1
#
_cell.length_a   1.000
_cell.length_b   1.000
_cell.length_c   1.000
_cell.angle_alpha   90.00
_cell.angle_beta   90.00
_cell.angle_gamma   90.00
#
_symmetry.space_group_name_H-M   'P 1'
#
loop_
_entity.id
_entity.type
_entity.pdbx_description
1 polymer ?
#
loop_
_entity_poly.entity_id
_entity_poly.type
_entity_poly.pdbx_seq_one_letter_code
_entity_poly.pdbx_strand_id
1 'polypeptide(L)'
;MATRRPTRGSINADARTPGSMPADVQTPHPDTPSRINLDPVTGIVRTQLPEISRVPENSEPHGTGTSSITVSEINSSTGFSFESATASAARPLKDYRIPESAKLPPADIKGDGLRKFKGFQYADIAGVGIVQVGKDPETGLYRATTSRELRPSGPVLIRDPVSKLWRLRTEAESASAASTDPRYAYQRAIEGEQPYTWDERTLINRLGAQARGLEEACADILAVSRVDVNAVRRMYANHERIIPLLQDTVARFRIDREIGRFIDTIKSAHAPDYLQADLQFQFALLNDVWPGKAMALLDADGKLLKGLGPADATPVPLSRDQFIDGDLLKTLLSHLNEAETKTLLNIAPSELLSTPEANARRLRSQLAQRAEQRKAYLFDQRYRSADRATTPEAIVVQDKLEGLPGVVVRELVDIATPAELQEIRLGLLPRRLENLGRWALQDVRISRAYEGLYLESVDTTDTFRLALHSLENLGAWGHEVRLDIHLHRYGGKLLHTFGKADAATHLTFVEGENGTYQAYDDAGNAMHSASAPYNSLLHTLPDQARKWFNLEEGDTKSLKAILRTNALKPYQLREVLPNLPALQWTAFDPNFMRLRAGLPTSDGEVAQLRAIAVKYAELDQLSFDEAIPTFEKYNYLRGLKWLHERLPYQCFLLLQNALYKANGESYDANLMVIQSIEALPELQSLMLPEQFSSLTRRLFTDDALVPLTETERNLAANARNLRQTGRINEYESMQRAVRENGMAPSEALVELREVLPEKVIAQQAPVEVSALVMADLQMAQRAIYRAKELLPLSGNQLPSIWEKGGSAISKIKGIRELNLETGGFTAKMTIAEAARKAIEIMGGNCSENSKVTFSILANQPRTSKVHIVKATAFDHQFVVIGDDLSMPAQLVVADSWPEFPAAHLANNSHFGFELPPILTLEPGPAIADYAFINEALPGPAAMPEVSEGNTFRQIKMDKLYKSGYAQFVSLSWVGTTYYAEPGAVPVSFEKLSVHTVNKRFGAYNHYLDAFKEFQSSDQVTE
;
A
#
# COMPACT_ATOMS: atom_id res chain seq x y z
N MET A 1 -53.46 -63.63 -16.81
CA MET A 1 -54.65 -63.30 -17.63
C MET A 1 -54.40 -61.97 -18.35
N ALA A 2 -55.36 -61.46 -19.15
CA ALA A 2 -55.19 -60.37 -20.13
C ALA A 2 -54.49 -59.08 -19.59
N THR A 3 -53.63 -58.30 -20.27
CA THR A 3 -53.38 -57.88 -21.69
C THR A 3 -54.29 -56.75 -22.23
N ARG A 4 -53.82 -55.67 -22.91
CA ARG A 4 -52.47 -55.01 -23.10
C ARG A 4 -52.59 -53.75 -24.01
N ARG A 5 -51.79 -52.67 -23.77
CA ARG A 5 -51.28 -51.67 -24.77
C ARG A 5 -52.31 -50.79 -25.55
N PRO A 6 -51.97 -49.87 -26.50
CA PRO A 6 -50.69 -49.41 -27.15
C PRO A 6 -50.14 -48.06 -26.61
N THR A 7 -49.06 -47.35 -27.05
CA THR A 7 -47.88 -47.48 -27.99
C THR A 7 -47.90 -47.03 -29.49
N ARG A 8 -47.00 -46.05 -29.84
CA ARG A 8 -46.55 -45.52 -31.18
C ARG A 8 -47.44 -44.41 -31.83
N GLY A 9 -46.93 -43.48 -32.67
CA GLY A 9 -45.55 -43.15 -33.13
C GLY A 9 -45.49 -42.25 -34.41
N SER A 10 -44.29 -41.98 -34.97
CA SER A 10 -43.93 -41.26 -36.25
C SER A 10 -43.38 -39.81 -36.12
N ILE A 11 -42.16 -39.38 -36.53
CA ILE A 11 -41.36 -39.17 -37.81
C ILE A 11 -41.76 -38.01 -38.76
N ASN A 12 -40.73 -37.33 -39.33
CA ASN A 12 -40.64 -36.40 -40.50
C ASN A 12 -40.97 -34.89 -40.29
N ALA A 13 -40.51 -33.90 -41.10
CA ALA A 13 -39.31 -33.71 -41.97
C ALA A 13 -39.22 -32.26 -42.57
N ASP A 14 -38.05 -31.88 -43.11
CA ASP A 14 -37.73 -30.95 -44.22
C ASP A 14 -38.06 -29.41 -44.30
N ALA A 15 -36.97 -28.63 -44.39
CA ALA A 15 -36.61 -27.62 -45.43
C ALA A 15 -37.39 -26.29 -45.67
N ARG A 16 -36.64 -25.15 -45.71
CA ARG A 16 -36.31 -24.36 -46.94
C ARG A 16 -35.38 -23.13 -46.72
N THR A 17 -34.69 -22.72 -47.79
CA THR A 17 -33.78 -21.54 -47.99
C THR A 17 -34.55 -20.25 -48.39
N PRO A 18 -33.95 -19.03 -48.64
CA PRO A 18 -32.55 -18.62 -48.96
C PRO A 18 -31.99 -17.40 -48.15
N GLY A 19 -30.78 -16.84 -48.38
CA GLY A 19 -29.61 -17.22 -49.21
C GLY A 19 -28.54 -16.11 -49.43
N SER A 20 -27.58 -16.38 -50.33
CA SER A 20 -26.52 -15.51 -50.92
C SER A 20 -25.37 -14.91 -50.07
N MET A 21 -24.13 -15.15 -50.53
CA MET A 21 -22.85 -14.47 -50.18
C MET A 21 -22.42 -13.52 -51.34
N PRO A 22 -21.37 -12.68 -51.17
CA PRO A 22 -19.98 -13.05 -51.57
C PRO A 22 -18.98 -12.96 -50.38
N ALA A 23 -17.94 -13.79 -50.24
CA ALA A 23 -16.70 -13.94 -51.07
C ALA A 23 -15.76 -12.71 -50.96
N ASP A 24 -14.44 -12.82 -50.71
CA ASP A 24 -13.54 -13.97 -50.39
C ASP A 24 -12.39 -13.43 -49.47
N VAL A 25 -11.16 -13.95 -49.24
CA VAL A 25 -10.28 -14.93 -49.92
C VAL A 25 -9.22 -15.55 -48.96
N GLN A 26 -8.67 -16.72 -49.33
CA GLN A 26 -7.33 -17.36 -49.10
C GLN A 26 -6.33 -16.76 -48.06
N THR A 27 -5.45 -17.49 -47.32
CA THR A 27 -4.99 -18.92 -47.18
C THR A 27 -4.02 -19.00 -45.94
N PRO A 28 -3.28 -20.10 -45.63
CA PRO A 28 -3.70 -21.49 -45.36
C PRO A 28 -3.12 -22.10 -44.04
N HIS A 29 -3.67 -23.23 -43.60
CA HIS A 29 -3.02 -24.25 -42.74
C HIS A 29 -2.56 -25.42 -43.65
N PRO A 30 -1.73 -26.42 -43.23
CA PRO A 30 -1.74 -27.15 -41.95
C PRO A 30 -0.45 -26.90 -41.11
N ASP A 31 0.34 -27.78 -40.45
CA ASP A 31 0.43 -29.25 -40.46
C ASP A 31 1.16 -29.86 -39.23
N THR A 32 1.16 -31.19 -39.13
CA THR A 32 1.79 -32.05 -38.09
C THR A 32 2.00 -33.47 -38.70
N PRO A 33 2.60 -34.50 -38.04
CA PRO A 33 3.46 -34.56 -36.84
C PRO A 33 4.75 -35.39 -37.09
N SER A 34 5.47 -35.79 -36.03
CA SER A 34 6.09 -37.13 -35.93
C SER A 34 6.57 -37.50 -34.52
N ARG A 35 6.58 -38.80 -34.20
CA ARG A 35 7.16 -39.42 -32.98
C ARG A 35 8.22 -40.45 -33.39
N ILE A 36 9.31 -40.57 -32.63
CA ILE A 36 10.16 -41.77 -32.58
C ILE A 36 10.61 -42.00 -31.12
N ASN A 37 10.56 -43.25 -30.64
CA ASN A 37 11.10 -43.70 -29.34
C ASN A 37 12.51 -44.29 -29.51
N LEU A 38 13.32 -44.31 -28.44
CA LEU A 38 14.28 -45.39 -28.16
C LEU A 38 14.80 -45.28 -26.71
N ASP A 39 14.81 -46.39 -25.97
CA ASP A 39 15.31 -46.51 -24.59
C ASP A 39 16.77 -47.08 -24.55
N PRO A 40 17.29 -47.75 -23.50
CA PRO A 40 18.27 -47.10 -22.63
C PRO A 40 19.61 -47.87 -22.49
N VAL A 41 20.64 -47.24 -21.90
CA VAL A 41 21.89 -47.92 -21.48
C VAL A 41 22.33 -47.48 -20.08
N THR A 42 22.82 -48.44 -19.29
CA THR A 42 23.27 -48.31 -17.90
C THR A 42 24.79 -48.11 -17.76
N GLY A 43 25.24 -47.51 -16.64
CA GLY A 43 26.66 -47.50 -16.25
C GLY A 43 26.85 -47.31 -14.75
N ILE A 44 27.31 -48.35 -14.04
CA ILE A 44 27.59 -48.33 -12.60
C ILE A 44 29.08 -48.51 -12.36
N VAL A 45 29.71 -47.63 -11.58
CA VAL A 45 30.95 -47.89 -10.84
C VAL A 45 30.79 -47.33 -9.41
N ARG A 46 31.52 -47.89 -8.45
CA ARG A 46 31.31 -47.79 -6.99
C ARG A 46 32.68 -47.67 -6.29
N THR A 47 32.69 -47.47 -4.97
CA THR A 47 33.83 -47.65 -4.02
C THR A 47 35.01 -46.65 -4.14
N GLN A 48 35.81 -46.32 -3.11
CA GLN A 48 35.83 -46.76 -1.69
C GLN A 48 36.49 -45.73 -0.74
N LEU A 49 36.33 -45.93 0.57
CA LEU A 49 37.11 -45.32 1.68
C LEU A 49 38.15 -46.31 2.23
N PRO A 50 39.22 -45.82 2.88
CA PRO A 50 39.63 -46.24 4.24
C PRO A 50 39.59 -45.05 5.24
N GLU A 51 39.25 -45.14 6.54
CA GLU A 51 39.75 -45.96 7.67
C GLU A 51 41.13 -45.52 8.24
N ILE A 52 41.46 -45.54 9.55
CA ILE A 52 40.73 -45.71 10.84
C ILE A 52 41.62 -45.21 12.04
N SER A 53 41.02 -44.71 13.15
CA SER A 53 41.43 -44.80 14.60
C SER A 53 40.86 -43.62 15.41
N ARG A 54 39.96 -43.75 16.41
CA ARG A 54 40.02 -44.37 17.76
C ARG A 54 40.95 -43.61 18.75
N VAL A 55 40.46 -42.77 19.69
CA VAL A 55 39.70 -43.03 20.99
C VAL A 55 40.68 -43.30 22.17
N PRO A 56 40.50 -42.85 23.46
CA PRO A 56 39.30 -42.32 24.18
C PRO A 56 39.48 -40.99 25.00
N GLU A 57 38.57 -40.81 25.98
CA GLU A 57 38.17 -39.67 26.83
C GLU A 57 39.06 -39.27 28.05
N ASN A 58 38.66 -38.15 28.69
CA ASN A 58 38.70 -37.81 30.14
C ASN A 58 40.01 -37.81 30.98
N SER A 59 40.43 -36.63 31.48
CA SER A 59 40.35 -36.26 32.93
C SER A 59 41.00 -34.89 33.27
N GLU A 60 40.50 -34.21 34.33
CA GLU A 60 41.20 -33.14 35.08
C GLU A 60 42.28 -33.75 36.06
N PRO A 61 43.01 -33.03 36.96
CA PRO A 61 43.01 -31.59 37.31
C PRO A 61 44.40 -30.92 37.62
N HIS A 62 44.35 -29.62 37.98
CA HIS A 62 45.31 -28.82 38.77
C HIS A 62 46.76 -28.57 38.26
N GLY A 63 47.27 -27.32 38.42
CA GLY A 63 48.70 -27.02 38.19
C GLY A 63 49.11 -25.54 38.09
N THR A 64 49.16 -24.84 39.23
CA THR A 64 49.87 -23.57 39.53
C THR A 64 50.91 -22.95 38.54
N GLY A 65 50.90 -21.60 38.43
CA GLY A 65 52.11 -20.82 38.76
C GLY A 65 52.88 -19.99 37.70
N THR A 66 52.49 -18.71 37.51
CA THR A 66 53.36 -17.51 37.42
C THR A 66 54.61 -17.42 36.49
N SER A 67 54.49 -16.57 35.45
CA SER A 67 55.30 -15.33 35.21
C SER A 67 56.80 -15.34 34.81
N SER A 68 57.10 -15.05 33.53
CA SER A 68 58.25 -14.25 32.97
C SER A 68 57.89 -13.95 31.49
N ILE A 69 58.00 -12.80 30.79
CA ILE A 69 58.86 -11.58 30.79
C ILE A 69 60.34 -11.93 30.46
N THR A 70 61.10 -11.35 29.49
CA THR A 70 61.09 -10.02 28.80
C THR A 70 61.94 -10.02 27.48
N VAL A 71 61.62 -9.17 26.48
CA VAL A 71 62.46 -8.65 25.31
C VAL A 71 63.23 -9.64 24.37
N SER A 72 63.73 -9.29 23.16
CA SER A 72 63.70 -8.05 22.33
C SER A 72 63.91 -8.32 20.81
N GLU A 73 63.22 -7.51 19.99
CA GLU A 73 63.64 -6.89 18.71
C GLU A 73 63.97 -7.68 17.40
N ILE A 74 63.09 -7.46 16.42
CA ILE A 74 63.34 -7.00 15.03
C ILE A 74 64.28 -7.82 14.12
N ASN A 75 63.69 -8.43 13.08
CA ASN A 75 64.12 -8.16 11.70
C ASN A 75 63.00 -8.41 10.67
N SER A 76 63.15 -7.81 9.48
CA SER A 76 62.06 -7.64 8.50
C SER A 76 62.12 -8.63 7.32
N SER A 77 60.99 -9.26 6.95
CA SER A 77 60.56 -9.43 5.55
C SER A 77 59.28 -10.27 5.38
N THR A 78 58.53 -9.96 4.32
CA THR A 78 57.56 -10.81 3.58
C THR A 78 56.47 -11.61 4.33
N GLY A 79 55.21 -11.33 3.97
CA GLY A 79 54.14 -12.33 3.99
C GLY A 79 53.20 -12.27 5.20
N PHE A 80 52.23 -11.37 5.18
CA PHE A 80 51.05 -11.48 6.03
C PHE A 80 49.76 -11.56 5.19
N SER A 81 49.14 -12.73 5.23
CA SER A 81 47.71 -12.88 4.98
C SER A 81 46.94 -11.98 5.94
N PHE A 82 45.88 -11.32 5.47
CA PHE A 82 44.90 -10.71 6.38
C PHE A 82 44.07 -11.82 7.02
N GLU A 83 44.57 -12.37 8.13
CA GLU A 83 43.69 -13.06 9.09
C GLU A 83 42.63 -12.06 9.55
N SER A 84 41.36 -12.44 9.39
CA SER A 84 40.25 -11.65 9.90
C SER A 84 40.40 -11.52 11.41
N ALA A 85 40.50 -10.28 11.90
CA ALA A 85 40.67 -10.01 13.33
C ALA A 85 39.43 -10.49 14.10
N THR A 86 39.49 -11.73 14.60
CA THR A 86 38.42 -12.35 15.37
C THR A 86 38.05 -11.45 16.54
N ALA A 87 36.76 -11.14 16.68
CA ALA A 87 36.27 -10.20 17.68
C ALA A 87 36.78 -10.59 19.07
N SER A 88 37.64 -9.74 19.65
CA SER A 88 38.06 -9.87 21.04
C SER A 88 36.81 -9.91 21.92
N ALA A 89 36.61 -11.00 22.66
CA ALA A 89 35.45 -11.16 23.52
C ALA A 89 35.38 -9.98 24.50
N ALA A 90 34.35 -9.13 24.32
CA ALA A 90 34.23 -7.90 25.09
C ALA A 90 34.11 -8.24 26.58
N ARG A 91 34.89 -7.54 27.43
CA ARG A 91 34.84 -7.77 28.88
C ARG A 91 33.42 -7.49 29.38
N PRO A 92 32.84 -8.35 30.23
CA PRO A 92 31.51 -8.12 30.79
C PRO A 92 31.49 -6.79 31.57
N LEU A 93 30.39 -6.04 31.44
CA LEU A 93 30.27 -4.66 31.92
C LEU A 93 30.67 -4.45 33.40
N LYS A 94 30.50 -5.48 34.25
CA LYS A 94 30.94 -5.51 35.65
C LYS A 94 32.45 -5.21 35.84
N ASP A 95 33.28 -5.56 34.85
CA ASP A 95 34.73 -5.39 34.89
C ASP A 95 35.15 -3.92 34.66
N TYR A 96 34.22 -3.06 34.23
CA TYR A 96 34.38 -1.61 34.09
C TYR A 96 33.83 -0.82 35.30
N ARG A 97 33.33 -1.51 36.35
CA ARG A 97 32.80 -0.89 37.58
C ARG A 97 33.92 -0.22 38.38
N ILE A 98 33.66 0.99 38.84
CA ILE A 98 34.54 1.74 39.75
C ILE A 98 34.17 1.40 41.21
N PRO A 99 35.15 1.24 42.12
CA PRO A 99 34.86 1.07 43.54
C PRO A 99 34.05 2.23 44.13
N GLU A 100 33.05 1.91 44.95
CA GLU A 100 32.14 2.90 45.58
C GLU A 100 32.82 3.85 46.57
N SER A 101 34.07 3.57 46.95
CA SER A 101 34.94 4.49 47.69
C SER A 101 35.40 5.70 46.86
N ALA A 102 35.15 5.73 45.55
CA ALA A 102 35.43 6.87 44.69
C ALA A 102 34.42 8.01 44.92
N LYS A 103 34.86 9.08 45.60
CA LYS A 103 34.09 10.32 45.78
C LYS A 103 33.88 11.06 44.44
N LEU A 104 32.85 10.66 43.69
CA LEU A 104 32.43 11.29 42.44
C LEU A 104 31.28 12.30 42.68
N PRO A 105 31.20 13.39 41.90
CA PRO A 105 30.08 14.33 41.94
C PRO A 105 28.76 13.67 41.49
N PRO A 106 27.59 14.25 41.81
CA PRO A 106 26.30 13.78 41.29
C PRO A 106 26.24 13.82 39.76
N ALA A 107 25.36 13.01 39.17
CA ALA A 107 25.13 12.99 37.74
C ALA A 107 24.34 14.23 37.29
N ASP A 108 24.53 14.67 36.04
CA ASP A 108 23.75 15.74 35.44
C ASP A 108 22.35 15.25 35.04
N ILE A 109 21.44 15.20 36.03
CA ILE A 109 20.08 14.68 35.86
C ILE A 109 19.30 15.44 34.77
N LYS A 110 19.54 16.75 34.61
CA LYS A 110 18.86 17.62 33.63
C LYS A 110 19.48 17.57 32.24
N GLY A 111 20.79 17.35 32.14
CA GLY A 111 21.52 17.20 30.88
C GLY A 111 21.68 15.72 30.48
N ASP A 112 22.92 15.34 30.18
CA ASP A 112 23.25 14.03 29.59
C ASP A 112 23.10 12.84 30.55
N GLY A 113 22.87 13.05 31.84
CA GLY A 113 22.79 11.97 32.83
C GLY A 113 24.14 11.36 33.19
N LEU A 114 25.25 12.05 32.92
CA LEU A 114 26.60 11.60 33.25
C LEU A 114 27.18 12.40 34.42
N ARG A 115 28.03 11.75 35.23
CA ARG A 115 28.92 12.43 36.18
C ARG A 115 30.17 12.88 35.42
N LYS A 116 30.67 14.08 35.70
CA LYS A 116 31.86 14.65 35.07
C LYS A 116 32.90 14.95 36.14
N PHE A 117 34.06 14.30 36.09
CA PHE A 117 35.12 14.46 37.10
C PHE A 117 36.50 14.33 36.49
N LYS A 118 37.37 15.33 36.74
CA LYS A 118 38.75 15.41 36.22
C LYS A 118 38.89 15.15 34.70
N GLY A 119 37.94 15.65 33.92
CA GLY A 119 37.90 15.49 32.45
C GLY A 119 37.26 14.20 31.94
N PHE A 120 36.98 13.22 32.81
CA PHE A 120 36.33 11.96 32.44
C PHE A 120 34.83 11.98 32.71
N GLN A 121 34.08 11.18 31.94
CA GLN A 121 32.64 10.98 32.08
C GLN A 121 32.36 9.61 32.70
N TYR A 122 31.31 9.52 33.51
CA TYR A 122 30.90 8.30 34.22
C TYR A 122 29.38 8.13 34.19
N ALA A 123 28.93 6.88 34.09
CA ALA A 123 27.52 6.51 33.98
C ALA A 123 27.08 5.66 35.17
N ASP A 124 25.89 5.95 35.71
CA ASP A 124 25.25 5.17 36.77
C ASP A 124 24.37 4.09 36.14
N ILE A 125 24.68 2.81 36.43
CA ILE A 125 24.04 1.64 35.79
C ILE A 125 23.28 0.81 36.82
N ALA A 126 22.01 0.55 36.54
CA ALA A 126 21.14 -0.28 37.37
C ALA A 126 21.75 -1.68 37.59
N GLY A 127 21.83 -2.12 38.84
CA GLY A 127 22.40 -3.42 39.22
C GLY A 127 23.93 -3.57 39.10
N VAL A 128 24.61 -2.71 38.35
CA VAL A 128 26.07 -2.80 38.11
C VAL A 128 26.88 -1.76 38.89
N GLY A 129 26.34 -0.57 39.11
CA GLY A 129 27.03 0.54 39.78
C GLY A 129 27.59 1.57 38.79
N ILE A 130 28.62 2.32 39.19
CA ILE A 130 29.20 3.40 38.38
C ILE A 130 30.31 2.85 37.48
N VAL A 131 30.27 3.17 36.18
CA VAL A 131 31.33 2.85 35.21
C VAL A 131 31.90 4.12 34.57
N GLN A 132 33.17 4.10 34.14
CA GLN A 132 33.70 5.16 33.27
C GLN A 132 33.23 4.94 31.84
N VAL A 133 32.87 6.03 31.16
CA VAL A 133 32.42 6.01 29.76
C VAL A 133 33.20 6.98 28.89
N GLY A 134 33.28 6.66 27.60
CA GLY A 134 33.74 7.57 26.56
C GLY A 134 32.84 7.48 25.33
N LYS A 135 32.84 8.53 24.52
CA LYS A 135 32.10 8.56 23.26
C LYS A 135 32.93 7.92 22.15
N ASP A 136 32.35 6.93 21.49
CA ASP A 136 32.89 6.27 20.30
C ASP A 136 32.92 7.29 19.13
N PRO A 137 34.08 7.52 18.48
CA PRO A 137 34.21 8.52 17.43
C PRO A 137 33.59 8.10 16.09
N GLU A 138 33.35 6.80 15.87
CA GLU A 138 32.77 6.27 14.63
C GLU A 138 31.24 6.15 14.75
N THR A 139 30.74 5.62 15.88
CA THR A 139 29.29 5.45 16.09
C THR A 139 28.61 6.62 16.80
N GLY A 140 29.38 7.48 17.48
CA GLY A 140 28.85 8.59 18.28
C GLY A 140 28.15 8.16 19.57
N LEU A 141 28.14 6.87 19.92
CA LEU A 141 27.50 6.33 21.12
C LEU A 141 28.47 6.29 22.31
N TYR A 142 27.94 6.18 23.52
CA TYR A 142 28.76 5.95 24.70
C TYR A 142 29.09 4.46 24.86
N ARG A 143 30.32 4.16 25.25
CA ARG A 143 30.81 2.83 25.61
C ARG A 143 31.46 2.87 26.98
N ALA A 144 31.43 1.74 27.68
CA ALA A 144 32.30 1.56 28.83
C ALA A 144 33.79 1.62 28.40
N THR A 145 34.64 2.19 29.25
CA THR A 145 36.07 2.38 28.99
C THR A 145 36.84 2.26 30.31
N THR A 146 38.03 1.67 30.32
CA THR A 146 38.93 1.84 31.49
C THR A 146 39.67 3.18 31.42
N SER A 147 40.23 3.61 32.56
CA SER A 147 41.03 4.85 32.66
C SER A 147 42.39 4.79 31.93
N ARG A 148 42.70 3.69 31.23
CA ARG A 148 43.91 3.49 30.41
C ARG A 148 43.60 3.38 28.91
N GLU A 149 42.33 3.42 28.51
CA GLU A 149 41.90 3.34 27.11
C GLU A 149 41.81 4.73 26.46
N LEU A 150 42.51 4.90 25.33
CA LEU A 150 42.39 6.09 24.46
C LEU A 150 41.20 6.00 23.49
N ARG A 151 40.71 4.78 23.22
CA ARG A 151 39.47 4.50 22.48
C ARG A 151 38.62 3.56 23.33
N PRO A 152 37.35 3.89 23.65
CA PRO A 152 36.48 3.04 24.47
C PRO A 152 36.28 1.65 23.86
N SER A 153 36.79 0.60 24.50
CA SER A 153 36.72 -0.78 23.98
C SER A 153 35.48 -1.56 24.44
N GLY A 154 34.77 -1.06 25.46
CA GLY A 154 33.73 -1.80 26.15
C GLY A 154 32.37 -1.87 25.43
N PRO A 155 31.40 -2.56 26.05
CA PRO A 155 30.03 -2.62 25.57
C PRO A 155 29.40 -1.22 25.44
N VAL A 156 28.49 -1.09 24.46
CA VAL A 156 27.72 0.13 24.20
C VAL A 156 26.68 0.34 25.28
N LEU A 157 26.56 1.58 25.73
CA LEU A 157 25.65 2.02 26.78
C LEU A 157 24.68 3.08 26.24
N ILE A 158 23.41 2.95 26.60
CA ILE A 158 22.36 3.92 26.28
C ILE A 158 21.64 4.34 27.56
N ARG A 159 21.12 5.58 27.60
CA ARG A 159 20.37 6.09 28.73
C ARG A 159 18.90 5.68 28.60
N ASP A 160 18.38 5.03 29.63
CA ASP A 160 16.99 4.64 29.75
C ASP A 160 16.10 5.91 29.87
N PRO A 161 15.09 6.09 28.99
CA PRO A 161 14.25 7.28 29.02
C PRO A 161 13.27 7.29 30.21
N VAL A 162 12.99 6.16 30.85
CA VAL A 162 12.09 6.02 32.01
C VAL A 162 12.88 6.13 33.31
N SER A 163 13.83 5.20 33.57
CA SER A 163 14.58 5.20 34.83
C SER A 163 15.65 6.30 34.92
N LYS A 164 16.00 6.94 33.79
CA LYS A 164 17.06 7.96 33.63
C LYS A 164 18.49 7.48 33.92
N LEU A 165 18.66 6.22 34.31
CA LEU A 165 19.94 5.54 34.46
C LEU A 165 20.48 5.09 33.09
N TRP A 166 21.70 4.57 33.07
CA TRP A 166 22.29 3.96 31.88
C TRP A 166 22.12 2.43 31.91
N ARG A 167 21.90 1.83 30.74
CA ARG A 167 21.86 0.37 30.55
C ARG A 167 22.71 -0.06 29.35
N LEU A 168 23.03 -1.35 29.33
CA LEU A 168 23.68 -2.00 28.19
C LEU A 168 22.71 -1.99 26.99
N ARG A 169 23.22 -1.72 25.79
CA ARG A 169 22.48 -1.88 24.53
C ARG A 169 22.30 -3.38 24.23
N THR A 170 21.08 -3.80 23.89
CA THR A 170 20.78 -5.21 23.59
C THR A 170 21.29 -5.64 22.22
N GLU A 171 21.31 -6.96 21.96
CA GLU A 171 21.69 -7.48 20.65
C GLU A 171 20.65 -7.13 19.57
N ALA A 172 19.36 -7.09 19.90
CA ALA A 172 18.30 -6.62 19.00
C ALA A 172 18.48 -5.13 18.66
N GLU A 173 18.75 -4.28 19.66
CA GLU A 173 19.10 -2.87 19.45
C GLU A 173 20.37 -2.70 18.62
N SER A 174 21.30 -3.66 18.66
CA SER A 174 22.57 -3.63 17.92
C SER A 174 22.39 -4.08 16.47
N ALA A 175 21.65 -5.16 16.21
CA ALA A 175 21.29 -5.64 14.88
C ALA A 175 20.49 -4.58 14.07
N SER A 176 19.69 -3.76 14.75
CA SER A 176 18.95 -2.63 14.18
C SER A 176 19.82 -1.65 13.36
N ALA A 177 21.12 -1.54 13.67
CA ALA A 177 22.04 -0.63 12.98
C ALA A 177 22.83 -1.24 11.80
N ALA A 178 22.63 -2.52 11.48
CA ALA A 178 23.49 -3.28 10.57
C ALA A 178 22.82 -3.76 9.26
N SER A 179 21.72 -3.13 8.83
CA SER A 179 21.12 -3.42 7.52
C SER A 179 21.98 -2.84 6.39
N THR A 180 22.60 -3.72 5.59
CA THR A 180 23.27 -3.36 4.33
C THR A 180 22.29 -3.08 3.18
N ASP A 181 21.02 -3.46 3.32
CA ASP A 181 19.96 -3.17 2.35
C ASP A 181 19.51 -1.68 2.45
N PRO A 182 19.68 -0.87 1.38
CA PRO A 182 19.25 0.53 1.35
C PRO A 182 17.76 0.75 1.60
N ARG A 183 16.92 -0.28 1.38
CA ARG A 183 15.47 -0.23 1.62
C ARG A 183 15.12 -0.17 3.12
N TYR A 184 16.08 -0.39 4.01
CA TYR A 184 15.95 -0.17 5.46
C TYR A 184 16.97 0.84 6.01
N ALA A 185 17.56 1.70 5.16
CA ALA A 185 18.57 2.68 5.57
C ALA A 185 17.98 3.92 6.27
N TYR A 186 17.17 3.68 7.31
CA TYR A 186 16.57 4.69 8.17
C TYR A 186 16.84 4.38 9.64
N GLN A 187 16.73 5.39 10.50
CA GLN A 187 16.81 5.26 11.95
C GLN A 187 15.50 4.65 12.45
N ARG A 188 15.51 3.33 12.66
CA ARG A 188 14.38 2.58 13.24
C ARG A 188 13.96 3.17 14.59
N ALA A 189 12.70 2.95 14.96
CA ALA A 189 12.23 3.25 16.30
C ALA A 189 12.97 2.37 17.33
N ILE A 190 13.24 2.90 18.52
CA ILE A 190 13.77 2.11 19.64
C ILE A 190 12.68 1.82 20.68
N GLU A 191 12.94 0.84 21.54
CA GLU A 191 12.01 0.38 22.58
C GLU A 191 11.52 1.56 23.45
N GLY A 192 10.20 1.79 23.46
CA GLY A 192 9.55 2.89 24.18
C GLY A 192 9.25 4.14 23.33
N GLU A 193 9.75 4.25 22.09
CA GLU A 193 9.30 5.29 21.15
C GLU A 193 7.93 4.96 20.57
N GLN A 194 7.17 6.00 20.20
CA GLN A 194 5.82 5.90 19.64
C GLN A 194 5.77 6.58 18.27
N PRO A 195 6.09 5.89 17.15
CA PRO A 195 6.17 6.53 15.84
C PRO A 195 4.89 7.23 15.40
N TYR A 196 3.73 6.73 15.83
CA TYR A 196 2.42 7.35 15.59
C TYR A 196 2.26 8.77 16.15
N THR A 197 3.08 9.19 17.12
CA THR A 197 3.05 10.56 17.68
C THR A 197 4.14 11.48 17.11
N TRP A 198 4.98 10.99 16.18
CA TRP A 198 6.05 11.81 15.58
C TRP A 198 5.48 12.87 14.62
N ASP A 199 6.10 14.05 14.62
CA ASP A 199 5.81 15.11 13.65
C ASP A 199 6.49 14.83 12.29
N GLU A 200 6.05 15.53 11.24
CA GLU A 200 6.58 15.38 9.88
C GLU A 200 8.10 15.59 9.82
N ARG A 201 8.61 16.53 10.63
CA ARG A 201 10.03 16.83 10.72
C ARG A 201 10.83 15.65 11.28
N THR A 202 10.34 15.01 12.33
CA THR A 202 10.94 13.80 12.91
C THR A 202 10.86 12.63 11.92
N LEU A 203 9.71 12.45 11.25
CA LEU A 203 9.49 11.39 10.27
C LEU A 203 10.43 11.47 9.07
N ILE A 204 10.69 12.68 8.54
CA ILE A 204 11.66 12.88 7.45
C ILE A 204 13.10 12.76 7.97
N ASN A 205 13.45 13.38 9.11
CA ASN A 205 14.80 13.30 9.67
C ASN A 205 15.24 11.86 10.02
N ARG A 206 14.30 11.01 10.45
CA ARG A 206 14.56 9.60 10.74
C ARG A 206 14.92 8.77 9.50
N LEU A 207 14.73 9.27 8.27
CA LEU A 207 15.28 8.65 7.05
C LEU A 207 16.82 8.74 7.01
N GLY A 208 17.44 9.51 7.90
CA GLY A 208 18.87 9.50 8.14
C GLY A 208 19.67 10.26 7.08
N ALA A 209 20.78 9.68 6.60
CA ALA A 209 21.75 10.38 5.76
C ALA A 209 21.16 10.94 4.46
N GLN A 210 20.15 10.28 3.89
CA GLN A 210 19.47 10.69 2.65
C GLN A 210 18.56 11.93 2.81
N ALA A 211 18.07 12.22 4.03
CA ALA A 211 17.24 13.39 4.34
C ALA A 211 17.99 14.53 5.07
N ARG A 212 19.29 14.34 5.34
CA ARG A 212 20.12 15.30 6.09
C ARG A 212 20.12 16.67 5.41
N GLY A 213 19.69 17.71 6.13
CA GLY A 213 19.61 19.06 5.59
C GLY A 213 18.29 19.41 4.91
N LEU A 214 17.29 18.53 4.92
CA LEU A 214 15.96 18.80 4.34
C LEU A 214 14.93 19.16 5.42
N GLU A 215 15.39 19.62 6.60
CA GLU A 215 14.54 19.80 7.80
C GLU A 215 13.40 20.80 7.60
N GLU A 216 13.57 21.76 6.69
CA GLU A 216 12.59 22.81 6.35
C GLU A 216 11.66 22.40 5.19
N ALA A 217 12.03 21.37 4.42
CA ALA A 217 11.29 20.88 3.26
C ALA A 217 10.40 19.65 3.56
N CYS A 218 10.14 19.35 4.84
CA CYS A 218 9.48 18.09 5.23
C CYS A 218 8.04 17.99 4.68
N ALA A 219 7.23 19.04 4.84
CA ALA A 219 5.87 19.11 4.30
C ALA A 219 5.86 19.09 2.75
N ASP A 220 6.86 19.72 2.13
CA ASP A 220 7.05 19.79 0.68
C ASP A 220 7.33 18.39 0.08
N ILE A 221 8.20 17.62 0.74
CA ILE A 221 8.53 16.24 0.39
C ILE A 221 7.30 15.34 0.53
N LEU A 222 6.50 15.49 1.58
CA LEU A 222 5.26 14.73 1.75
C LEU A 222 4.21 15.11 0.69
N ALA A 223 4.07 16.40 0.37
CA ALA A 223 3.17 16.88 -0.67
C ALA A 223 3.54 16.38 -2.07
N VAL A 224 4.82 16.42 -2.45
CA VAL A 224 5.31 15.99 -3.78
C VAL A 224 5.32 14.47 -3.93
N SER A 225 5.82 13.74 -2.92
CA SER A 225 5.74 12.26 -2.92
C SER A 225 4.28 11.76 -2.87
N ARG A 226 3.38 12.61 -2.35
CA ARG A 226 1.98 12.32 -2.04
C ARG A 226 1.80 11.14 -1.09
N VAL A 227 2.85 10.84 -0.32
CA VAL A 227 2.85 9.79 0.70
C VAL A 227 2.22 10.34 1.95
N ASP A 228 1.24 9.61 2.49
CA ASP A 228 0.53 10.03 3.68
C ASP A 228 1.39 9.91 4.95
N VAL A 229 1.26 10.90 5.83
CA VAL A 229 2.05 11.01 7.06
C VAL A 229 1.85 9.83 8.01
N ASN A 230 0.63 9.29 8.13
CA ASN A 230 0.36 8.12 8.96
C ASN A 230 0.89 6.84 8.34
N ALA A 231 0.96 6.77 7.01
CA ALA A 231 1.66 5.68 6.33
C ALA A 231 3.19 5.72 6.57
N VAL A 232 3.80 6.91 6.70
CA VAL A 232 5.21 7.03 7.14
C VAL A 232 5.37 6.64 8.62
N ARG A 233 4.44 7.04 9.50
CA ARG A 233 4.43 6.62 10.92
C ARG A 233 4.32 5.09 11.05
N ARG A 234 3.42 4.48 10.27
CA ARG A 234 3.24 3.03 10.17
C ARG A 234 4.50 2.33 9.66
N MET A 235 5.16 2.87 8.64
CA MET A 235 6.44 2.35 8.13
C MET A 235 7.49 2.23 9.24
N TYR A 236 7.61 3.23 10.12
CA TYR A 236 8.52 3.16 11.27
C TYR A 236 8.06 2.20 12.36
N ALA A 237 6.76 2.14 12.68
CA ALA A 237 6.22 1.26 13.71
C ALA A 237 6.32 -0.24 13.32
N ASN A 238 5.93 -0.56 12.09
CA ASN A 238 5.92 -1.92 11.53
C ASN A 238 7.30 -2.36 11.00
N HIS A 239 8.32 -1.49 11.05
CA HIS A 239 9.65 -1.74 10.49
C HIS A 239 9.63 -2.09 8.99
N GLU A 240 8.73 -1.48 8.23
CA GLU A 240 8.59 -1.69 6.78
C GLU A 240 9.78 -1.11 5.99
N ARG A 241 9.97 -1.53 4.74
CA ARG A 241 10.91 -0.88 3.82
C ARG A 241 10.49 0.57 3.55
N ILE A 242 11.44 1.46 3.29
CA ILE A 242 11.18 2.86 2.89
C ILE A 242 10.20 2.90 1.71
N ILE A 243 9.24 3.80 1.80
CA ILE A 243 8.18 4.01 0.81
C ILE A 243 8.81 4.55 -0.49
N PRO A 244 8.67 3.89 -1.67
CA PRO A 244 9.50 4.18 -2.84
C PRO A 244 9.38 5.62 -3.37
N LEU A 245 8.17 6.18 -3.45
CA LEU A 245 8.01 7.57 -3.90
C LEU A 245 8.46 8.60 -2.85
N LEU A 246 8.49 8.24 -1.56
CA LEU A 246 9.14 9.06 -0.53
C LEU A 246 10.66 9.04 -0.71
N GLN A 247 11.26 7.87 -0.93
CA GLN A 247 12.71 7.73 -1.14
C GLN A 247 13.18 8.49 -2.38
N ASP A 248 12.47 8.34 -3.50
CA ASP A 248 12.70 9.09 -4.73
C ASP A 248 12.60 10.62 -4.51
N THR A 249 11.51 11.08 -3.89
CA THR A 249 11.30 12.52 -3.65
C THR A 249 12.39 13.09 -2.75
N VAL A 250 12.76 12.41 -1.66
CA VAL A 250 13.86 12.80 -0.77
C VAL A 250 15.19 12.87 -1.51
N ALA A 251 15.50 11.88 -2.37
CA ALA A 251 16.71 11.89 -3.19
C ALA A 251 16.74 13.09 -4.15
N ARG A 252 15.59 13.50 -4.70
CA ARG A 252 15.46 14.61 -5.65
C ARG A 252 15.52 15.99 -4.99
N PHE A 253 14.82 16.19 -3.87
CA PHE A 253 14.98 17.38 -3.02
C PHE A 253 16.43 17.57 -2.55
N ARG A 254 17.14 16.47 -2.23
CA ARG A 254 18.57 16.52 -1.90
C ARG A 254 19.42 17.01 -3.09
N ILE A 255 19.15 16.54 -4.31
CA ILE A 255 19.91 16.93 -5.51
C ILE A 255 19.70 18.42 -5.85
N ASP A 256 18.48 18.92 -5.80
CA ASP A 256 18.18 20.35 -6.00
C ASP A 256 18.95 21.24 -4.99
N ARG A 257 18.93 20.85 -3.72
CA ARG A 257 19.69 21.55 -2.67
C ARG A 257 21.20 21.41 -2.80
N GLU A 258 21.70 20.29 -3.33
CA GLU A 258 23.12 20.12 -3.67
C GLU A 258 23.55 21.05 -4.81
N ILE A 259 22.67 21.33 -5.79
CA ILE A 259 22.92 22.28 -6.89
C ILE A 259 22.91 23.72 -6.38
N GLY A 260 21.92 24.12 -5.57
CA GLY A 260 21.90 25.44 -4.94
C GLY A 260 23.15 25.69 -4.09
N ARG A 261 23.50 24.73 -3.22
CA ARG A 261 24.73 24.79 -2.41
C ARG A 261 26.00 24.86 -3.26
N PHE A 262 26.05 24.15 -4.40
CA PHE A 262 27.17 24.22 -5.33
C PHE A 262 27.31 25.62 -5.94
N ILE A 263 26.20 26.25 -6.36
CA ILE A 263 26.18 27.60 -6.92
C ILE A 263 26.70 28.62 -5.90
N ASP A 264 26.26 28.54 -4.64
CA ASP A 264 26.74 29.43 -3.57
C ASP A 264 28.22 29.22 -3.25
N THR A 265 28.65 27.96 -3.07
CA THR A 265 30.04 27.64 -2.70
C THR A 265 31.03 27.98 -3.81
N ILE A 266 30.75 27.66 -5.07
CA ILE A 266 31.66 27.97 -6.20
C ILE A 266 31.74 29.48 -6.48
N LYS A 267 30.70 30.25 -6.11
CA LYS A 267 30.62 31.70 -6.24
C LYS A 267 31.30 32.46 -5.08
N SER A 268 31.53 31.81 -3.94
CA SER A 268 32.14 32.46 -2.77
C SER A 268 33.55 33.00 -3.06
N ALA A 269 33.88 34.13 -2.45
CA ALA A 269 35.23 34.69 -2.45
C ALA A 269 36.14 34.05 -1.38
N HIS A 270 35.59 33.26 -0.46
CA HIS A 270 36.31 32.67 0.67
C HIS A 270 36.78 31.25 0.34
N ALA A 271 38.08 30.98 0.50
CA ALA A 271 38.70 29.72 0.06
C ALA A 271 38.12 28.46 0.74
N PRO A 272 37.88 28.43 2.07
CA PRO A 272 37.19 27.31 2.72
C PRO A 272 35.84 26.92 2.11
N ASP A 273 35.13 27.83 1.44
CA ASP A 273 33.84 27.54 0.81
C ASP A 273 34.04 26.93 -0.58
N TYR A 274 34.78 27.61 -1.47
CA TYR A 274 34.91 27.17 -2.86
C TYR A 274 35.76 25.90 -3.02
N LEU A 275 36.63 25.58 -2.06
CA LEU A 275 37.37 24.31 -2.01
C LEU A 275 36.51 23.10 -1.60
N GLN A 276 35.24 23.33 -1.20
CA GLN A 276 34.24 22.29 -0.93
C GLN A 276 33.15 22.22 -2.00
N ALA A 277 33.22 23.03 -3.06
CA ALA A 277 32.29 22.97 -4.17
C ALA A 277 32.43 21.64 -4.93
N ASP A 278 31.31 20.98 -5.25
CA ASP A 278 31.29 19.64 -5.82
C ASP A 278 32.10 19.52 -7.13
N LEU A 279 33.06 18.59 -7.15
CA LEU A 279 34.02 18.39 -8.23
C LEU A 279 33.37 17.83 -9.51
N GLN A 280 32.31 17.03 -9.39
CA GLN A 280 31.63 16.44 -10.55
C GLN A 280 30.75 17.48 -11.26
N PHE A 281 30.14 18.42 -10.55
CA PHE A 281 29.45 19.56 -11.16
C PHE A 281 30.43 20.51 -11.85
N GLN A 282 31.63 20.75 -11.29
CA GLN A 282 32.68 21.51 -11.98
C GLN A 282 33.07 20.85 -13.33
N PHE A 283 33.33 19.53 -13.34
CA PHE A 283 33.60 18.79 -14.58
C PHE A 283 32.42 18.85 -15.56
N ALA A 284 31.19 18.63 -15.10
CA ALA A 284 29.99 18.62 -15.95
C ALA A 284 29.73 19.97 -16.65
N LEU A 285 30.09 21.09 -16.01
CA LEU A 285 29.95 22.44 -16.60
C LEU A 285 31.10 22.83 -17.53
N LEU A 286 32.26 22.19 -17.38
CA LEU A 286 33.42 22.39 -18.25
C LEU A 286 33.38 21.51 -19.50
N ASN A 287 32.69 20.36 -19.46
CA ASN A 287 32.67 19.34 -20.51
C ASN A 287 32.52 19.90 -21.94
N ASP A 288 31.54 20.80 -22.14
CA ASP A 288 31.16 21.30 -23.45
C ASP A 288 31.97 22.54 -23.90
N VAL A 289 32.90 23.02 -23.05
CA VAL A 289 33.66 24.28 -23.25
C VAL A 289 35.17 24.12 -23.04
N TRP A 290 35.66 22.89 -22.82
CA TRP A 290 37.06 22.62 -22.51
C TRP A 290 37.93 22.56 -23.78
N PRO A 291 38.96 23.42 -23.89
CA PRO A 291 39.79 23.50 -25.10
C PRO A 291 41.06 22.63 -25.04
N GLY A 292 41.36 22.02 -23.89
CA GLY A 292 42.60 21.27 -23.68
C GLY A 292 42.50 19.76 -23.95
N LYS A 293 43.62 19.06 -23.71
CA LYS A 293 43.71 17.60 -23.65
C LYS A 293 42.67 16.97 -22.71
N ALA A 294 42.32 15.71 -22.94
CA ALA A 294 41.36 15.01 -22.09
C ALA A 294 41.86 14.83 -20.64
N MET A 295 40.94 14.92 -19.67
CA MET A 295 41.20 14.83 -18.23
C MET A 295 40.24 13.84 -17.56
N ALA A 296 40.67 13.17 -16.49
CA ALA A 296 39.87 12.19 -15.75
C ALA A 296 39.93 12.44 -14.23
N LEU A 297 38.83 12.88 -13.64
CA LEU A 297 38.68 12.94 -12.19
C LEU A 297 38.55 11.52 -11.62
N LEU A 298 39.42 11.17 -10.66
CA LEU A 298 39.39 9.91 -9.94
C LEU A 298 38.88 10.08 -8.51
N ASP A 299 38.34 9.00 -7.92
CA ASP A 299 38.12 8.90 -6.48
C ASP A 299 39.38 8.39 -5.73
N ALA A 300 39.25 8.22 -4.41
CA ALA A 300 40.35 7.78 -3.55
C ALA A 300 40.82 6.34 -3.84
N ASP A 301 39.99 5.53 -4.50
CA ASP A 301 40.30 4.15 -4.91
C ASP A 301 40.86 4.10 -6.35
N GLY A 302 41.07 5.26 -6.98
CA GLY A 302 41.60 5.40 -8.34
C GLY A 302 40.58 5.15 -9.45
N LYS A 303 39.28 5.06 -9.13
CA LYS A 303 38.20 4.80 -10.09
C LYS A 303 37.70 6.12 -10.69
N LEU A 304 37.35 6.07 -11.97
CA LEU A 304 36.86 7.23 -12.73
C LEU A 304 35.52 7.74 -12.18
N LEU A 305 35.50 8.99 -11.70
CA LEU A 305 34.30 9.75 -11.35
C LEU A 305 33.76 10.53 -12.55
N LYS A 306 34.63 11.20 -13.32
CA LYS A 306 34.21 12.04 -14.45
C LYS A 306 35.33 12.26 -15.48
N GLY A 307 34.99 12.14 -16.76
CA GLY A 307 35.85 12.57 -17.87
C GLY A 307 35.60 14.03 -18.25
N LEU A 308 36.54 14.61 -19.00
CA LEU A 308 36.51 15.98 -19.51
C LEU A 308 37.28 16.02 -20.84
N GLY A 309 36.74 16.60 -21.91
CA GLY A 309 37.35 16.63 -23.24
C GLY A 309 36.99 15.41 -24.12
N PRO A 310 37.71 15.19 -25.24
CA PRO A 310 37.34 14.16 -26.25
C PRO A 310 37.37 12.73 -25.70
N ALA A 311 36.31 11.96 -25.95
CA ALA A 311 36.13 10.61 -25.41
C ALA A 311 37.17 9.58 -25.90
N ASP A 312 37.66 9.73 -27.13
CA ASP A 312 38.63 8.81 -27.76
C ASP A 312 40.09 9.10 -27.39
N ALA A 313 40.35 10.17 -26.62
CA ALA A 313 41.70 10.58 -26.22
C ALA A 313 42.04 10.05 -24.82
N THR A 314 43.23 9.46 -24.66
CA THR A 314 43.72 8.98 -23.36
C THR A 314 43.74 10.12 -22.33
N PRO A 315 42.93 10.08 -21.26
CA PRO A 315 42.78 11.20 -20.36
C PRO A 315 43.89 11.25 -19.33
N VAL A 316 44.31 12.45 -18.94
CA VAL A 316 45.23 12.66 -17.82
C VAL A 316 44.46 12.47 -16.50
N PRO A 317 44.87 11.51 -15.64
CA PRO A 317 44.21 11.30 -14.35
C PRO A 317 44.47 12.47 -13.38
N LEU A 318 43.47 12.79 -12.57
CA LEU A 318 43.50 13.80 -11.51
C LEU A 318 42.84 13.26 -10.25
N SER A 319 43.64 13.11 -9.19
CA SER A 319 43.19 12.76 -7.83
C SER A 319 43.29 13.98 -6.90
N ARG A 320 42.52 14.00 -5.79
CA ARG A 320 42.35 15.20 -4.93
C ARG A 320 43.64 15.66 -4.23
N ASP A 321 44.58 14.75 -4.03
CA ASP A 321 45.94 14.99 -3.51
C ASP A 321 46.83 15.78 -4.50
N GLN A 322 46.50 15.77 -5.79
CA GLN A 322 47.26 16.42 -6.85
C GLN A 322 46.81 17.88 -7.11
N PHE A 323 45.83 18.38 -6.36
CA PHE A 323 45.25 19.70 -6.61
C PHE A 323 46.15 20.82 -6.03
N ILE A 324 46.50 21.80 -6.86
CA ILE A 324 47.28 22.99 -6.50
C ILE A 324 46.52 23.79 -5.44
N ASP A 325 47.08 23.88 -4.23
CA ASP A 325 46.44 24.47 -3.04
C ASP A 325 45.05 23.87 -2.71
N GLY A 326 44.77 22.64 -3.17
CA GLY A 326 43.45 22.00 -3.08
C GLY A 326 42.43 22.47 -4.13
N ASP A 327 42.78 23.44 -4.98
CA ASP A 327 41.87 24.07 -5.96
C ASP A 327 41.91 23.32 -7.31
N LEU A 328 40.83 22.60 -7.61
CA LEU A 328 40.65 21.88 -8.87
C LEU A 328 40.76 22.81 -10.10
N LEU A 329 40.18 24.01 -10.06
CA LEU A 329 40.14 24.90 -11.22
C LEU A 329 41.51 25.52 -11.49
N LYS A 330 42.24 25.86 -10.44
CA LYS A 330 43.65 26.28 -10.52
C LYS A 330 44.54 25.17 -11.10
N THR A 331 44.26 23.91 -10.73
CA THR A 331 44.95 22.72 -11.25
C THR A 331 44.65 22.51 -12.74
N LEU A 332 43.37 22.53 -13.13
CA LEU A 332 42.94 22.40 -14.52
C LEU A 332 43.53 23.52 -15.41
N LEU A 333 43.51 24.78 -14.94
CA LEU A 333 44.13 25.90 -15.64
C LEU A 333 45.65 25.73 -15.84
N SER A 334 46.35 25.02 -14.96
CA SER A 334 47.78 24.72 -15.11
C SER A 334 48.11 23.67 -16.19
N HIS A 335 47.09 22.99 -16.71
CA HIS A 335 47.21 22.01 -17.80
C HIS A 335 46.87 22.58 -19.18
N LEU A 336 46.47 23.85 -19.26
CA LEU A 336 46.17 24.57 -20.49
C LEU A 336 47.34 25.47 -20.91
N ASN A 337 47.50 25.70 -22.21
CA ASN A 337 48.38 26.75 -22.73
C ASN A 337 47.70 28.14 -22.69
N GLU A 338 48.41 29.21 -23.07
CA GLU A 338 47.86 30.58 -23.01
C GLU A 338 46.62 30.75 -23.90
N ALA A 339 46.63 30.24 -25.14
CA ALA A 339 45.52 30.38 -26.07
C ALA A 339 44.29 29.60 -25.57
N GLU A 340 44.48 28.35 -25.15
CA GLU A 340 43.46 27.52 -24.50
C GLU A 340 42.87 28.21 -23.26
N THR A 341 43.71 28.78 -22.40
CA THR A 341 43.28 29.52 -21.21
C THR A 341 42.45 30.75 -21.58
N LYS A 342 42.85 31.50 -22.62
CA LYS A 342 42.07 32.64 -23.13
C LYS A 342 40.72 32.20 -23.70
N THR A 343 40.67 31.10 -24.44
CA THR A 343 39.44 30.51 -24.97
C THR A 343 38.48 30.11 -23.84
N LEU A 344 38.93 29.34 -22.84
CA LEU A 344 38.07 28.88 -21.74
C LEU A 344 37.50 30.04 -20.91
N LEU A 345 38.32 31.06 -20.63
CA LEU A 345 37.94 32.22 -19.81
C LEU A 345 37.22 33.33 -20.60
N ASN A 346 37.01 33.14 -21.91
CA ASN A 346 36.51 34.15 -22.85
C ASN A 346 37.25 35.49 -22.70
N ILE A 347 38.57 35.45 -22.89
CA ILE A 347 39.51 36.58 -22.87
C ILE A 347 39.89 36.93 -24.31
N ALA A 348 39.98 38.22 -24.64
CA ALA A 348 40.34 38.63 -26.00
C ALA A 348 41.79 38.19 -26.32
N PRO A 349 42.12 37.76 -27.55
CA PRO A 349 43.47 37.28 -27.88
C PRO A 349 44.61 38.28 -27.53
N SER A 350 44.32 39.58 -27.63
CA SER A 350 45.20 40.71 -27.30
C SER A 350 45.22 41.14 -25.82
N GLU A 351 44.33 40.60 -24.98
CA GLU A 351 44.30 40.85 -23.52
C GLU A 351 45.35 39.95 -22.84
N LEU A 352 46.03 40.44 -21.80
CA LEU A 352 47.01 39.65 -21.05
C LEU A 352 46.31 38.78 -20.00
N LEU A 353 46.81 37.54 -19.81
CA LEU A 353 46.33 36.70 -18.71
C LEU A 353 46.68 37.32 -17.34
N SER A 354 45.75 37.21 -16.40
CA SER A 354 45.99 37.59 -15.00
C SER A 354 46.72 36.47 -14.24
N THR A 355 46.95 36.66 -12.94
CA THR A 355 47.55 35.62 -12.09
C THR A 355 46.70 34.33 -12.07
N PRO A 356 47.28 33.15 -11.79
CA PRO A 356 46.52 31.89 -11.74
C PRO A 356 45.32 31.95 -10.79
N GLU A 357 45.47 32.65 -9.67
CA GLU A 357 44.41 32.91 -8.69
C GLU A 357 43.27 33.78 -9.26
N ALA A 358 43.59 34.86 -9.97
CA ALA A 358 42.60 35.72 -10.62
C ALA A 358 41.87 34.98 -11.77
N ASN A 359 42.60 34.17 -12.54
CA ASN A 359 42.04 33.32 -13.60
C ASN A 359 41.11 32.25 -13.03
N ALA A 360 41.49 31.59 -11.92
CA ALA A 360 40.64 30.63 -11.21
C ALA A 360 39.37 31.28 -10.65
N ARG A 361 39.44 32.52 -10.13
CA ARG A 361 38.26 33.32 -9.73
C ARG A 361 37.36 33.68 -10.91
N ARG A 362 37.93 34.09 -12.06
CA ARG A 362 37.15 34.35 -13.29
C ARG A 362 36.43 33.08 -13.75
N LEU A 363 37.07 31.91 -13.69
CA LEU A 363 36.45 30.63 -14.00
C LEU A 363 35.35 30.26 -12.99
N ARG A 364 35.57 30.43 -11.68
CA ARG A 364 34.56 30.24 -10.62
C ARG A 364 33.28 31.03 -10.90
N SER A 365 33.39 32.33 -11.19
CA SER A 365 32.23 33.17 -11.52
C SER A 365 31.49 32.69 -12.78
N GLN A 366 32.22 32.25 -13.81
CA GLN A 366 31.60 31.69 -15.02
C GLN A 366 30.94 30.33 -14.78
N LEU A 367 31.49 29.49 -13.90
CA LEU A 367 30.86 28.22 -13.52
C LEU A 367 29.61 28.45 -12.68
N ALA A 368 29.60 29.42 -11.76
CA ALA A 368 28.40 29.82 -11.04
C ALA A 368 27.28 30.30 -12.00
N GLN A 369 27.63 31.12 -13.00
CA GLN A 369 26.68 31.58 -14.02
C GLN A 369 26.16 30.43 -14.90
N ARG A 370 27.05 29.57 -15.39
CA ARG A 370 26.67 28.38 -16.18
C ARG A 370 25.83 27.39 -15.36
N ALA A 371 26.08 27.26 -14.06
CA ALA A 371 25.31 26.40 -13.16
C ALA A 371 23.89 26.91 -12.95
N GLU A 372 23.71 28.21 -12.69
CA GLU A 372 22.39 28.85 -12.60
C GLU A 372 21.59 28.66 -13.90
N GLN A 373 22.25 28.81 -15.06
CA GLN A 373 21.65 28.59 -16.39
C GLN A 373 21.40 27.12 -16.74
N ARG A 374 22.01 26.16 -16.03
CA ARG A 374 21.96 24.71 -16.35
C ARG A 374 21.56 23.84 -15.16
N LYS A 375 20.81 24.39 -14.19
CA LYS A 375 20.31 23.65 -13.00
C LYS A 375 19.70 22.29 -13.38
N ALA A 376 18.79 22.26 -14.36
CA ALA A 376 18.17 21.01 -14.86
C ALA A 376 19.16 19.99 -15.44
N TYR A 377 20.20 20.43 -16.15
CA TYR A 377 21.25 19.54 -16.67
C TYR A 377 22.12 18.96 -15.53
N LEU A 378 22.43 19.76 -14.51
CA LEU A 378 23.14 19.27 -13.32
C LEU A 378 22.29 18.28 -12.52
N PHE A 379 20.99 18.56 -12.41
CA PHE A 379 20.02 17.69 -11.77
C PHE A 379 19.97 16.33 -12.47
N ASP A 380 19.78 16.31 -13.79
CA ASP A 380 19.73 15.08 -14.58
C ASP A 380 21.04 14.28 -14.51
N GLN A 381 22.20 14.95 -14.59
CA GLN A 381 23.52 14.33 -14.42
C GLN A 381 23.64 13.59 -13.07
N ARG A 382 23.16 14.20 -11.98
CA ARG A 382 23.21 13.62 -10.63
C ARG A 382 22.15 12.53 -10.43
N TYR A 383 20.91 12.77 -10.85
CA TYR A 383 19.78 11.87 -10.65
C TYR A 383 19.96 10.56 -11.44
N ARG A 384 20.31 10.62 -12.74
CA ARG A 384 20.61 9.43 -13.55
C ARG A 384 21.75 8.57 -12.98
N SER A 385 22.66 9.17 -12.24
CA SER A 385 23.77 8.48 -11.56
C SER A 385 23.36 7.82 -10.23
N ALA A 386 22.32 8.34 -9.57
CA ALA A 386 21.84 7.87 -8.27
C ALA A 386 20.67 6.87 -8.37
N ASP A 387 19.84 6.98 -9.41
CA ASP A 387 18.58 6.24 -9.57
C ASP A 387 18.66 5.05 -10.55
N ARG A 388 19.82 4.83 -11.18
CA ARG A 388 20.02 3.71 -12.11
C ARG A 388 19.79 2.35 -11.41
N ALA A 389 18.96 1.49 -12.02
CA ALA A 389 18.79 0.12 -11.56
C ALA A 389 20.12 -0.65 -11.50
N THR A 390 20.33 -1.41 -10.43
CA THR A 390 21.62 -2.08 -10.13
C THR A 390 21.61 -3.59 -10.34
N THR A 391 20.45 -4.23 -10.51
CA THR A 391 20.33 -5.66 -10.84
C THR A 391 19.92 -5.85 -12.30
N PRO A 392 20.35 -6.94 -12.99
CA PRO A 392 20.00 -7.18 -14.39
C PRO A 392 18.50 -7.17 -14.64
N GLU A 393 17.72 -7.81 -13.77
CA GLU A 393 16.26 -7.85 -13.87
C GLU A 393 15.62 -6.46 -13.75
N ALA A 394 16.13 -5.61 -12.85
CA ALA A 394 15.63 -4.24 -12.69
C ALA A 394 16.05 -3.33 -13.85
N ILE A 395 17.21 -3.57 -14.50
CA ILE A 395 17.60 -2.84 -15.72
C ILE A 395 16.63 -3.19 -16.85
N VAL A 396 16.34 -4.48 -17.10
CA VAL A 396 15.36 -4.89 -18.13
C VAL A 396 13.99 -4.26 -17.88
N VAL A 397 13.50 -4.23 -16.63
CA VAL A 397 12.20 -3.61 -16.33
C VAL A 397 12.24 -2.08 -16.48
N GLN A 398 13.35 -1.41 -16.13
CA GLN A 398 13.51 0.05 -16.29
C GLN A 398 13.60 0.45 -17.78
N ASP A 399 14.32 -0.32 -18.60
CA ASP A 399 14.45 -0.10 -20.05
C ASP A 399 13.12 -0.34 -20.81
N LYS A 400 12.22 -1.19 -20.27
CA LYS A 400 10.89 -1.45 -20.86
C LYS A 400 9.80 -0.49 -20.36
N LEU A 401 10.06 0.25 -19.27
CA LEU A 401 9.12 1.16 -18.61
C LEU A 401 9.83 2.51 -18.35
N GLU A 402 10.25 3.15 -19.43
CA GLU A 402 10.96 4.42 -19.42
C GLU A 402 10.27 5.47 -18.51
N GLY A 403 11.07 6.14 -17.69
CA GLY A 403 10.59 7.15 -16.73
C GLY A 403 10.28 6.61 -15.33
N LEU A 404 10.29 5.29 -15.09
CA LEU A 404 10.20 4.75 -13.72
C LEU A 404 11.51 4.91 -12.94
N PRO A 405 11.47 5.40 -11.68
CA PRO A 405 12.63 5.43 -10.80
C PRO A 405 13.16 4.04 -10.47
N GLY A 406 14.47 3.86 -10.35
CA GLY A 406 15.08 2.57 -9.99
C GLY A 406 14.69 2.09 -8.58
N VAL A 407 14.27 2.97 -7.67
CA VAL A 407 13.62 2.57 -6.39
C VAL A 407 12.24 1.93 -6.61
N VAL A 408 11.46 2.43 -7.58
CA VAL A 408 10.14 1.89 -7.94
C VAL A 408 10.27 0.59 -8.74
N VAL A 409 11.25 0.53 -9.66
CA VAL A 409 11.50 -0.66 -10.48
C VAL A 409 12.00 -1.85 -9.64
N ARG A 410 12.77 -1.61 -8.57
CA ARG A 410 13.17 -2.69 -7.65
C ARG A 410 11.97 -3.35 -6.96
N GLU A 411 10.97 -2.58 -6.53
CA GLU A 411 9.76 -3.16 -5.92
C GLU A 411 8.87 -3.88 -6.95
N LEU A 412 8.86 -3.48 -8.24
CA LEU A 412 8.27 -4.28 -9.33
C LEU A 412 8.93 -5.66 -9.47
N VAL A 413 10.26 -5.73 -9.35
CA VAL A 413 11.02 -6.98 -9.40
C VAL A 413 10.85 -7.81 -8.13
N ASP A 414 10.74 -7.19 -6.95
CA ASP A 414 10.48 -7.90 -5.68
C ASP A 414 9.15 -8.65 -5.66
N ILE A 415 8.10 -8.11 -6.31
CA ILE A 415 6.77 -8.75 -6.37
C ILE A 415 6.60 -9.70 -7.57
N ALA A 416 7.64 -9.89 -8.38
CA ALA A 416 7.60 -10.79 -9.52
C ALA A 416 7.61 -12.25 -9.05
N THR A 417 6.71 -13.07 -9.60
CA THR A 417 6.72 -14.52 -9.36
C THR A 417 7.97 -15.17 -9.97
N PRO A 418 8.37 -16.38 -9.54
CA PRO A 418 9.54 -17.06 -10.09
C PRO A 418 9.48 -17.29 -11.62
N ALA A 419 8.28 -17.42 -12.20
CA ALA A 419 8.08 -17.49 -13.65
C ALA A 419 8.30 -16.13 -14.33
N GLU A 420 7.69 -15.06 -13.79
CA GLU A 420 7.87 -13.69 -14.29
C GLU A 420 9.33 -13.22 -14.22
N LEU A 421 10.06 -13.58 -13.16
CA LEU A 421 11.51 -13.34 -13.06
C LEU A 421 12.30 -14.07 -14.16
N GLN A 422 11.86 -15.26 -14.57
CA GLN A 422 12.50 -16.00 -15.64
C GLN A 422 12.21 -15.40 -17.03
N GLU A 423 11.02 -14.86 -17.25
CA GLU A 423 10.69 -14.06 -18.44
C GLU A 423 11.54 -12.77 -18.51
N ILE A 424 11.70 -12.05 -17.39
CA ILE A 424 12.55 -10.86 -17.30
C ILE A 424 14.01 -11.18 -17.65
N ARG A 425 14.54 -12.32 -17.19
CA ARG A 425 15.90 -12.81 -17.56
C ARG A 425 16.06 -13.15 -19.04
N LEU A 426 14.96 -13.34 -19.77
CA LEU A 426 14.93 -13.51 -21.23
C LEU A 426 14.69 -12.18 -21.98
N GLY A 427 14.65 -11.05 -21.28
CA GLY A 427 14.42 -9.72 -21.87
C GLY A 427 12.95 -9.38 -22.17
N LEU A 428 12.02 -10.20 -21.67
CA LEU A 428 10.57 -10.01 -21.80
C LEU A 428 10.01 -9.32 -20.56
N LEU A 429 8.97 -8.48 -20.73
CA LEU A 429 8.25 -7.89 -19.59
C LEU A 429 6.89 -8.58 -19.45
N PRO A 430 6.64 -9.32 -18.36
CA PRO A 430 5.35 -9.99 -18.14
C PRO A 430 4.20 -8.99 -18.05
N ARG A 431 3.07 -9.29 -18.69
CA ARG A 431 1.93 -8.36 -18.82
C ARG A 431 1.39 -7.84 -17.47
N ARG A 432 1.45 -8.63 -16.39
CA ARG A 432 1.07 -8.17 -15.05
C ARG A 432 2.00 -7.05 -14.57
N LEU A 433 3.31 -7.27 -14.63
CA LEU A 433 4.32 -6.29 -14.24
C LEU A 433 4.35 -5.08 -15.18
N GLU A 434 4.03 -5.24 -16.46
CA GLU A 434 3.80 -4.12 -17.38
C GLU A 434 2.61 -3.26 -16.93
N ASN A 435 1.46 -3.87 -16.64
CA ASN A 435 0.28 -3.15 -16.16
C ASN A 435 0.54 -2.43 -14.82
N LEU A 436 1.22 -3.08 -13.87
CA LEU A 436 1.63 -2.50 -12.59
C LEU A 436 2.61 -1.33 -12.81
N GLY A 437 3.60 -1.50 -13.70
CA GLY A 437 4.52 -0.44 -14.10
C GLY A 437 3.83 0.76 -14.76
N ARG A 438 2.77 0.53 -15.54
CA ARG A 438 1.92 1.58 -16.11
C ARG A 438 1.15 2.37 -15.05
N TRP A 439 0.65 1.72 -13.99
CA TRP A 439 0.11 2.40 -12.80
C TRP A 439 1.18 3.23 -12.09
N ALA A 440 2.38 2.67 -11.85
CA ALA A 440 3.50 3.39 -11.24
C ALA A 440 3.92 4.63 -12.03
N LEU A 441 3.98 4.52 -13.37
CA LEU A 441 4.43 5.61 -14.24
C LEU A 441 3.47 6.79 -14.22
N GLN A 442 2.15 6.54 -14.15
CA GLN A 442 1.17 7.59 -13.89
C GLN A 442 1.45 8.28 -12.54
N ASP A 443 1.70 7.51 -11.49
CA ASP A 443 1.91 8.05 -10.15
C ASP A 443 3.23 8.82 -9.99
N VAL A 444 4.28 8.40 -10.70
CA VAL A 444 5.54 9.14 -10.86
C VAL A 444 5.30 10.43 -11.62
N ARG A 445 4.64 10.41 -12.80
CA ARG A 445 4.36 11.62 -13.59
C ARG A 445 3.57 12.66 -12.79
N ILE A 446 2.58 12.23 -12.01
CA ILE A 446 1.86 13.12 -11.10
C ILE A 446 2.81 13.76 -10.07
N SER A 447 3.66 12.99 -9.41
CA SER A 447 4.64 13.55 -8.46
C SER A 447 5.62 14.52 -9.14
N ARG A 448 6.12 14.21 -10.35
CA ARG A 448 6.97 15.12 -11.15
C ARG A 448 6.25 16.41 -11.53
N ALA A 449 4.96 16.35 -11.85
CA ALA A 449 4.15 17.54 -12.13
C ALA A 449 4.12 18.49 -10.92
N TYR A 450 3.87 17.97 -9.70
CA TYR A 450 3.97 18.78 -8.48
C TYR A 450 5.39 19.28 -8.24
N GLU A 451 6.41 18.44 -8.41
CA GLU A 451 7.82 18.69 -8.04
C GLU A 451 8.37 20.03 -8.55
N GLY A 452 8.09 20.42 -9.80
CA GLY A 452 8.52 21.70 -10.38
C GLY A 452 7.82 22.96 -9.83
N LEU A 453 6.83 22.82 -8.95
CA LEU A 453 6.28 23.91 -8.12
C LEU A 453 7.08 24.13 -6.82
N TYR A 454 8.02 23.24 -6.49
CA TYR A 454 8.78 23.23 -5.24
C TYR A 454 10.29 23.36 -5.47
N LEU A 455 10.85 22.65 -6.46
CA LEU A 455 12.29 22.68 -6.77
C LEU A 455 12.60 23.74 -7.84
N GLU A 456 13.78 24.36 -7.75
CA GLU A 456 14.26 25.30 -8.80
C GLU A 456 14.96 24.58 -9.97
N SER A 457 15.50 23.39 -9.72
CA SER A 457 16.33 22.66 -10.68
C SER A 457 15.57 21.69 -11.58
N VAL A 458 14.23 21.68 -11.55
CA VAL A 458 13.41 20.86 -12.45
C VAL A 458 12.28 21.71 -13.04
N ASP A 459 12.00 21.49 -14.32
CA ASP A 459 10.80 21.99 -14.98
C ASP A 459 10.29 20.92 -15.95
N THR A 460 8.97 20.80 -16.09
CA THR A 460 8.35 19.79 -16.96
C THR A 460 7.07 20.34 -17.58
N THR A 461 6.71 19.88 -18.77
CA THR A 461 5.42 20.23 -19.39
C THR A 461 4.24 19.83 -18.51
N ASP A 462 4.35 18.71 -17.77
CA ASP A 462 3.32 18.28 -16.80
C ASP A 462 3.22 19.24 -15.60
N THR A 463 4.32 19.87 -15.17
CA THR A 463 4.34 20.94 -14.14
C THR A 463 3.65 22.20 -14.65
N PHE A 464 3.95 22.66 -15.88
CA PHE A 464 3.30 23.85 -16.43
C PHE A 464 1.81 23.60 -16.69
N ARG A 465 1.42 22.38 -17.09
CA ARG A 465 0.01 21.95 -17.16
C ARG A 465 -0.70 22.00 -15.82
N LEU A 466 -0.06 21.49 -14.76
CA LEU A 466 -0.58 21.60 -13.40
C LEU A 466 -0.76 23.08 -13.01
N ALA A 467 0.24 23.93 -13.26
CA ALA A 467 0.14 25.37 -13.01
C ALA A 467 -1.05 26.02 -13.74
N LEU A 468 -1.21 25.77 -15.04
CA LEU A 468 -2.29 26.33 -15.85
C LEU A 468 -3.69 25.92 -15.35
N HIS A 469 -3.93 24.62 -15.11
CA HIS A 469 -5.23 24.19 -14.56
C HIS A 469 -5.44 24.61 -13.09
N SER A 470 -4.37 24.92 -12.34
CA SER A 470 -4.49 25.46 -10.98
C SER A 470 -5.01 26.90 -10.95
N LEU A 471 -4.99 27.62 -12.08
CA LEU A 471 -5.63 28.94 -12.21
C LEU A 471 -7.15 28.87 -11.97
N GLU A 472 -7.79 27.75 -12.28
CA GLU A 472 -9.24 27.57 -12.08
C GLU A 472 -9.64 27.62 -10.59
N ASN A 473 -8.71 27.29 -9.68
CA ASN A 473 -8.90 27.42 -8.22
C ASN A 473 -8.68 28.84 -7.71
N LEU A 474 -8.08 29.74 -8.50
CA LEU A 474 -7.93 31.15 -8.17
C LEU A 474 -9.27 31.83 -8.46
N GLY A 475 -10.10 32.04 -7.43
CA GLY A 475 -11.54 32.37 -7.59
C GLY A 475 -11.90 33.63 -8.40
N ALA A 476 -10.95 34.51 -8.69
CA ALA A 476 -11.14 35.66 -9.59
C ALA A 476 -10.83 35.33 -11.08
N TRP A 477 -10.27 34.16 -11.38
CA TRP A 477 -9.88 33.71 -12.72
C TRP A 477 -10.95 32.85 -13.38
N GLY A 478 -11.35 31.77 -12.69
CA GLY A 478 -12.01 30.60 -13.28
C GLY A 478 -13.40 30.81 -13.87
N HIS A 479 -13.91 32.04 -13.94
CA HIS A 479 -15.24 32.39 -14.45
C HIS A 479 -15.25 33.48 -15.52
N GLU A 480 -14.21 34.31 -15.64
CA GLU A 480 -14.19 35.48 -16.56
C GLU A 480 -13.21 35.32 -17.73
N VAL A 481 -12.17 34.49 -17.59
CA VAL A 481 -11.12 34.29 -18.60
C VAL A 481 -11.18 32.87 -19.18
N ARG A 482 -11.13 32.78 -20.51
CA ARG A 482 -10.78 31.56 -21.25
C ARG A 482 -9.34 31.65 -21.74
N LEU A 483 -8.64 30.52 -21.73
CA LEU A 483 -7.29 30.39 -22.27
C LEU A 483 -7.27 29.26 -23.30
N ASP A 484 -6.79 29.52 -24.52
CA ASP A 484 -6.56 28.51 -25.55
C ASP A 484 -5.05 28.39 -25.82
N ILE A 485 -4.47 27.20 -25.64
CA ILE A 485 -3.04 26.94 -25.88
C ILE A 485 -2.86 26.28 -27.25
N HIS A 486 -2.11 26.94 -28.13
CA HIS A 486 -1.77 26.46 -29.47
C HIS A 486 -0.28 26.13 -29.59
N LEU A 487 0.04 25.11 -30.40
CA LEU A 487 1.43 24.71 -30.69
C LEU A 487 2.02 25.51 -31.85
N HIS A 488 3.27 25.96 -31.69
CA HIS A 488 4.15 26.66 -32.64
C HIS A 488 3.69 28.05 -33.14
N ARG A 489 2.39 28.32 -33.28
CA ARG A 489 1.87 29.61 -33.77
C ARG A 489 0.46 29.94 -33.24
N TYR A 490 0.09 31.22 -33.29
CA TYR A 490 -1.30 31.66 -33.12
C TYR A 490 -2.19 31.01 -34.18
N GLY A 491 -3.35 30.48 -33.79
CA GLY A 491 -4.17 29.63 -34.68
C GLY A 491 -3.46 28.35 -35.15
N GLY A 492 -2.45 27.89 -34.39
CA GLY A 492 -1.78 26.60 -34.59
C GLY A 492 -2.66 25.42 -34.16
N LYS A 493 -2.07 24.24 -33.96
CA LYS A 493 -2.81 23.11 -33.38
C LYS A 493 -3.20 23.47 -31.95
N LEU A 494 -4.50 23.60 -31.68
CA LEU A 494 -5.02 23.69 -30.31
C LEU A 494 -4.60 22.44 -29.54
N LEU A 495 -3.94 22.65 -28.40
CA LEU A 495 -3.56 21.62 -27.45
C LEU A 495 -4.64 21.50 -26.38
N HIS A 496 -4.97 22.62 -25.71
CA HIS A 496 -5.86 22.68 -24.55
C HIS A 496 -6.64 23.99 -24.50
N THR A 497 -7.85 23.93 -23.92
CA THR A 497 -8.69 25.07 -23.56
C THR A 497 -8.95 25.02 -22.05
N PHE A 498 -8.97 26.19 -21.40
CA PHE A 498 -9.19 26.37 -19.97
C PHE A 498 -10.24 27.46 -19.76
N GLY A 499 -11.00 27.39 -18.66
CA GLY A 499 -12.13 28.30 -18.43
C GLY A 499 -13.36 27.96 -19.28
N LYS A 500 -14.41 28.77 -19.17
CA LYS A 500 -15.69 28.50 -19.85
C LYS A 500 -15.69 28.93 -21.31
N ALA A 501 -16.60 28.37 -22.11
CA ALA A 501 -16.80 28.74 -23.51
C ALA A 501 -17.50 30.10 -23.70
N ASP A 502 -18.14 30.63 -22.66
CA ASP A 502 -18.86 31.91 -22.56
C ASP A 502 -18.11 32.96 -21.70
N ALA A 503 -16.80 32.78 -21.51
CA ALA A 503 -15.96 33.73 -20.77
C ALA A 503 -15.91 35.11 -21.44
N ALA A 504 -15.73 36.17 -20.64
CA ALA A 504 -15.77 37.56 -21.10
C ALA A 504 -14.47 38.03 -21.78
N THR A 505 -13.38 37.27 -21.64
CA THR A 505 -12.07 37.52 -22.27
C THR A 505 -11.49 36.20 -22.74
N HIS A 506 -11.07 36.11 -24.00
CA HIS A 506 -10.34 34.94 -24.52
C HIS A 506 -8.88 35.30 -24.80
N LEU A 507 -7.97 34.57 -24.17
CA LEU A 507 -6.53 34.72 -24.37
C LEU A 507 -5.96 33.52 -25.11
N THR A 508 -5.02 33.74 -26.03
CA THR A 508 -4.33 32.65 -26.74
C THR A 508 -2.88 32.57 -26.31
N PHE A 509 -2.46 31.39 -25.84
CA PHE A 509 -1.07 31.06 -25.57
C PHE A 509 -0.46 30.27 -26.73
N VAL A 510 0.79 30.55 -27.06
CA VAL A 510 1.55 29.84 -28.08
C VAL A 510 2.81 29.25 -27.47
N GLU A 511 2.91 27.93 -27.54
CA GLU A 511 4.11 27.16 -27.16
C GLU A 511 5.11 27.16 -28.32
N GLY A 512 6.21 27.88 -28.17
CA GLY A 512 7.30 27.97 -29.16
C GLY A 512 8.31 26.82 -29.04
N GLU A 513 9.01 26.53 -30.13
CA GLU A 513 9.95 25.39 -30.24
C GLU A 513 11.08 25.38 -29.20
N ASN A 514 11.44 26.56 -28.67
CA ASN A 514 12.48 26.73 -27.65
C ASN A 514 11.96 26.67 -26.20
N GLY A 515 10.73 26.21 -25.96
CA GLY A 515 10.09 26.22 -24.62
C GLY A 515 9.65 27.61 -24.13
N THR A 516 9.76 28.63 -24.99
CA THR A 516 9.27 29.98 -24.74
C THR A 516 7.78 30.08 -25.05
N TYR A 517 7.03 30.76 -24.18
CA TYR A 517 5.62 31.05 -24.39
C TYR A 517 5.39 32.50 -24.82
N GLN A 518 4.45 32.68 -25.75
CA GLN A 518 4.00 33.96 -26.27
C GLN A 518 2.48 34.02 -26.15
N ALA A 519 1.95 35.07 -25.52
CA ALA A 519 0.52 35.24 -25.39
C ALA A 519 -0.05 36.36 -26.26
N TYR A 520 -1.34 36.24 -26.56
CA TYR A 520 -2.11 37.11 -27.44
C TYR A 520 -3.49 37.42 -26.84
N ASP A 521 -4.00 38.62 -27.13
CA ASP A 521 -5.35 39.07 -26.77
C ASP A 521 -6.45 38.54 -27.72
N ASP A 522 -7.72 38.84 -27.41
CA ASP A 522 -8.90 38.53 -28.23
C ASP A 522 -8.81 39.03 -29.70
N ALA A 523 -7.98 40.05 -29.96
CA ALA A 523 -7.78 40.63 -31.28
C ALA A 523 -6.53 40.06 -32.01
N GLY A 524 -5.80 39.15 -31.39
CA GLY A 524 -4.59 38.52 -31.94
C GLY A 524 -3.32 39.36 -31.84
N ASN A 525 -3.28 40.40 -31.00
CA ASN A 525 -2.07 41.18 -30.73
C ASN A 525 -1.22 40.48 -29.66
N ALA A 526 0.11 40.48 -29.83
CA ALA A 526 1.03 39.95 -28.84
C ALA A 526 1.07 40.85 -27.59
N MET A 527 0.72 40.30 -26.41
CA MET A 527 0.61 41.07 -25.16
C MET A 527 1.98 41.45 -24.55
N HIS A 528 3.00 40.65 -24.82
CA HIS A 528 4.38 40.80 -24.33
C HIS A 528 5.35 40.21 -25.36
N SER A 529 6.68 40.25 -25.11
CA SER A 529 7.65 39.48 -25.92
C SER A 529 7.81 38.05 -25.39
N ALA A 530 7.94 37.06 -26.28
CA ALA A 530 8.06 35.64 -25.93
C ALA A 530 9.10 35.39 -24.82
N SER A 531 8.70 34.69 -23.76
CA SER A 531 9.52 34.53 -22.55
C SER A 531 9.29 33.18 -21.86
N ALA A 532 9.92 32.96 -20.69
CA ALA A 532 9.76 31.73 -19.92
C ALA A 532 8.29 31.48 -19.49
N PRO A 533 7.85 30.22 -19.31
CA PRO A 533 6.42 29.88 -19.18
C PRO A 533 5.69 30.67 -18.09
N TYR A 534 6.27 30.73 -16.89
CA TYR A 534 5.72 31.46 -15.74
C TYR A 534 5.74 32.99 -15.91
N ASN A 535 6.67 33.54 -16.69
CA ASN A 535 6.73 34.99 -16.95
C ASN A 535 5.68 35.41 -17.99
N SER A 536 5.52 34.62 -19.05
CA SER A 536 4.40 34.77 -20.00
C SER A 536 3.06 34.66 -19.27
N LEU A 537 2.89 33.65 -18.39
CA LEU A 537 1.69 33.50 -17.58
C LEU A 537 1.42 34.73 -16.70
N LEU A 538 2.44 35.25 -16.00
CA LEU A 538 2.33 36.44 -15.17
C LEU A 538 1.89 37.69 -15.94
N HIS A 539 2.45 37.94 -17.13
CA HIS A 539 2.05 39.07 -17.98
C HIS A 539 0.62 38.97 -18.51
N THR A 540 0.05 37.76 -18.56
CA THR A 540 -1.34 37.55 -19.03
C THR A 540 -2.37 37.57 -17.93
N LEU A 541 -1.98 37.69 -16.66
CA LEU A 541 -2.95 37.79 -15.61
C LEU A 541 -3.65 39.16 -15.68
N PRO A 542 -5.00 39.23 -15.76
CA PRO A 542 -5.70 40.51 -15.72
C PRO A 542 -5.31 41.32 -14.48
N ASP A 543 -5.30 42.63 -14.63
CA ASP A 543 -4.92 43.59 -13.58
C ASP A 543 -5.61 43.34 -12.24
N GLN A 544 -6.88 42.93 -12.27
CA GLN A 544 -7.65 42.60 -11.07
C GLN A 544 -7.11 41.34 -10.37
N ALA A 545 -6.71 40.31 -11.13
CA ALA A 545 -6.07 39.12 -10.57
C ALA A 545 -4.66 39.43 -10.04
N ARG A 546 -3.84 40.20 -10.78
CA ARG A 546 -2.51 40.64 -10.30
C ARG A 546 -2.61 41.44 -9.00
N LYS A 547 -3.56 42.37 -8.89
CA LYS A 547 -3.82 43.17 -7.69
C LYS A 547 -4.35 42.31 -6.53
N TRP A 548 -5.30 41.40 -6.80
CA TRP A 548 -5.87 40.48 -5.79
C TRP A 548 -4.80 39.59 -5.14
N PHE A 549 -3.83 39.14 -5.94
CA PHE A 549 -2.72 38.28 -5.49
C PHE A 549 -1.44 39.03 -5.11
N ASN A 550 -1.46 40.38 -5.12
CA ASN A 550 -0.31 41.25 -4.87
C ASN A 550 0.94 40.83 -5.68
N LEU A 551 0.75 40.58 -6.98
CA LEU A 551 1.81 40.18 -7.91
C LEU A 551 2.36 41.39 -8.68
N GLU A 552 3.65 41.67 -8.51
CA GLU A 552 4.39 42.64 -9.31
C GLU A 552 4.84 42.04 -10.67
N GLU A 553 5.27 42.89 -11.60
CA GLU A 553 5.75 42.42 -12.91
C GLU A 553 7.10 41.70 -12.77
N GLY A 554 7.20 40.50 -13.34
CA GLY A 554 8.37 39.62 -13.22
C GLY A 554 8.44 38.77 -11.96
N ASP A 555 7.55 38.95 -10.97
CA ASP A 555 7.48 38.11 -9.76
C ASP A 555 6.87 36.71 -10.01
N THR A 556 7.62 35.92 -10.78
CA THR A 556 7.35 34.51 -11.04
C THR A 556 7.50 33.63 -9.80
N LYS A 557 8.16 34.10 -8.73
CA LYS A 557 8.34 33.35 -7.48
C LYS A 557 7.08 33.37 -6.63
N SER A 558 6.47 34.54 -6.41
CA SER A 558 5.17 34.62 -5.74
C SER A 558 4.08 33.93 -6.56
N LEU A 559 4.10 34.03 -7.89
CA LEU A 559 3.19 33.28 -8.75
C LEU A 559 3.32 31.76 -8.55
N LYS A 560 4.55 31.20 -8.54
CA LYS A 560 4.76 29.76 -8.21
C LYS A 560 4.23 29.41 -6.80
N ALA A 561 4.44 30.26 -5.79
CA ALA A 561 3.95 30.02 -4.43
C ALA A 561 2.41 30.01 -4.32
N ILE A 562 1.74 30.88 -5.08
CA ILE A 562 0.26 30.94 -5.15
C ILE A 562 -0.31 29.73 -5.91
N LEU A 563 0.32 29.35 -7.02
CA LEU A 563 -0.04 28.14 -7.77
C LEU A 563 0.20 26.86 -6.96
N ARG A 564 1.25 26.81 -6.14
CA ARG A 564 1.54 25.72 -5.19
C ARG A 564 0.47 25.57 -4.12
N THR A 565 0.00 26.68 -3.53
CA THR A 565 -1.04 26.66 -2.49
C THR A 565 -2.44 26.37 -3.05
N ASN A 566 -2.71 26.78 -4.29
CA ASN A 566 -3.98 26.55 -5.00
C ASN A 566 -3.91 25.39 -6.00
N ALA A 567 -2.95 24.48 -5.84
CA ALA A 567 -2.68 23.43 -6.83
C ALA A 567 -3.91 22.53 -7.05
N LEU A 568 -4.23 22.31 -8.33
CA LEU A 568 -5.25 21.37 -8.82
C LEU A 568 -5.07 20.02 -8.12
N LYS A 569 -6.16 19.34 -7.73
CA LYS A 569 -6.07 18.10 -6.96
C LYS A 569 -5.61 16.92 -7.83
N PRO A 570 -4.90 15.92 -7.26
CA PRO A 570 -4.21 14.91 -8.07
C PRO A 570 -5.13 14.01 -8.91
N TYR A 571 -6.40 13.87 -8.52
CA TYR A 571 -7.39 13.11 -9.30
C TYR A 571 -7.92 13.94 -10.49
N GLN A 572 -8.00 15.27 -10.39
CA GLN A 572 -8.32 16.15 -11.52
C GLN A 572 -7.12 16.21 -12.48
N LEU A 573 -5.90 16.25 -11.95
CA LEU A 573 -4.66 16.25 -12.75
C LEU A 573 -4.56 15.02 -13.67
N ARG A 574 -5.12 13.87 -13.27
CA ARG A 574 -5.17 12.66 -14.11
C ARG A 574 -6.00 12.83 -15.38
N GLU A 575 -7.03 13.68 -15.36
CA GLU A 575 -7.91 13.89 -16.51
C GLU A 575 -7.29 14.85 -17.55
N VAL A 576 -6.27 15.62 -17.17
CA VAL A 576 -5.68 16.69 -18.01
C VAL A 576 -4.22 16.46 -18.44
N LEU A 577 -3.50 15.51 -17.82
CA LEU A 577 -2.17 15.12 -18.29
C LEU A 577 -2.28 14.20 -19.53
N PRO A 578 -1.67 14.55 -20.67
CA PRO A 578 -1.79 13.78 -21.89
C PRO A 578 -0.99 12.48 -21.82
N ASN A 579 -1.44 11.46 -22.55
CA ASN A 579 -0.75 10.17 -22.70
C ASN A 579 -0.42 9.47 -21.36
N LEU A 580 -1.27 9.63 -20.33
CA LEU A 580 -1.20 8.74 -19.17
C LEU A 580 -1.54 7.29 -19.61
N PRO A 581 -0.85 6.27 -19.08
CA PRO A 581 -1.15 4.88 -19.42
C PRO A 581 -2.60 4.51 -19.10
N ALA A 582 -3.29 3.85 -20.04
CA ALA A 582 -4.63 3.33 -19.83
C ALA A 582 -4.62 2.24 -18.74
N LEU A 583 -5.39 2.45 -17.67
CA LEU A 583 -5.32 1.63 -16.46
C LEU A 583 -6.22 0.39 -16.56
N GLN A 584 -5.61 -0.79 -16.56
CA GLN A 584 -6.34 -2.04 -16.34
C GLN A 584 -6.61 -2.19 -14.83
N TRP A 585 -7.86 -1.99 -14.40
CA TRP A 585 -8.27 -2.11 -12.99
C TRP A 585 -8.06 -3.51 -12.41
N THR A 586 -8.08 -4.54 -13.26
CA THR A 586 -7.73 -5.94 -12.92
C THR A 586 -6.24 -6.15 -12.59
N ALA A 587 -5.42 -5.11 -12.66
CA ALA A 587 -4.04 -5.10 -12.18
C ALA A 587 -3.89 -4.39 -10.82
N PHE A 588 -4.95 -4.29 -10.01
CA PHE A 588 -4.84 -3.86 -8.62
C PHE A 588 -4.21 -4.99 -7.77
N ASP A 589 -2.96 -4.79 -7.35
CA ASP A 589 -2.25 -5.67 -6.42
C ASP A 589 -1.97 -4.91 -5.10
N PRO A 590 -2.60 -5.30 -3.97
CA PRO A 590 -2.42 -4.57 -2.71
C PRO A 590 -0.97 -4.62 -2.18
N ASN A 591 -0.17 -5.62 -2.57
CA ASN A 591 1.25 -5.69 -2.24
C ASN A 591 2.08 -4.69 -3.05
N PHE A 592 1.64 -4.37 -4.27
CA PHE A 592 2.29 -3.41 -5.14
C PHE A 592 2.04 -1.95 -4.73
N MET A 593 0.87 -1.65 -4.16
CA MET A 593 0.47 -0.27 -3.80
C MET A 593 1.40 0.40 -2.75
N ARG A 594 2.39 -0.33 -2.21
CA ARG A 594 3.51 0.18 -1.40
C ARG A 594 4.24 1.39 -1.99
N LEU A 595 4.12 1.69 -3.29
CA LEU A 595 4.66 2.92 -3.92
C LEU A 595 4.32 4.20 -3.15
N ARG A 596 3.07 4.31 -2.65
CA ARG A 596 2.62 5.35 -1.70
C ARG A 596 2.24 4.76 -0.34
N ALA A 597 2.95 3.71 0.08
CA ALA A 597 2.78 2.98 1.34
C ALA A 597 1.50 2.11 1.46
N GLY A 598 0.89 1.69 0.35
CA GLY A 598 -0.38 0.96 0.37
C GLY A 598 -1.55 1.92 0.51
N LEU A 599 -2.59 1.53 1.25
CA LEU A 599 -3.67 2.44 1.62
C LEU A 599 -3.14 3.54 2.57
N PRO A 600 -3.27 4.84 2.21
CA PRO A 600 -2.89 5.95 3.08
C PRO A 600 -3.98 6.25 4.11
N THR A 601 -3.60 6.64 5.33
CA THR A 601 -4.52 6.78 6.49
C THR A 601 -4.47 8.18 7.09
N SER A 602 -4.61 9.21 6.24
CA SER A 602 -4.62 10.64 6.58
C SER A 602 -5.62 10.96 7.71
N ASP A 603 -5.07 11.18 8.91
CA ASP A 603 -5.72 11.26 10.25
C ASP A 603 -6.77 10.17 10.57
N GLY A 604 -6.75 9.06 9.84
CA GLY A 604 -7.87 8.13 9.75
C GLY A 604 -9.04 8.71 8.96
N GLU A 605 -9.75 7.87 8.21
CA GLU A 605 -10.89 8.31 7.40
C GLU A 605 -11.92 9.11 8.24
N VAL A 606 -12.16 8.67 9.48
CA VAL A 606 -13.07 9.33 10.42
C VAL A 606 -12.69 10.76 10.78
N ALA A 607 -11.41 11.16 10.79
CA ALA A 607 -11.06 12.57 11.01
C ALA A 607 -11.54 13.45 9.84
N GLN A 608 -11.44 12.95 8.61
CA GLN A 608 -11.99 13.63 7.44
C GLN A 608 -13.52 13.64 7.46
N LEU A 609 -14.17 12.54 7.86
CA LEU A 609 -15.63 12.48 8.02
C LEU A 609 -16.12 13.44 9.13
N ARG A 610 -15.38 13.59 10.23
CA ARG A 610 -15.65 14.58 11.29
C ARG A 610 -15.48 16.02 10.78
N ALA A 611 -14.44 16.31 10.02
CA ALA A 611 -14.26 17.62 9.39
C ALA A 611 -15.40 17.96 8.42
N ILE A 612 -15.92 16.97 7.69
CA ILE A 612 -17.11 17.10 6.83
C ILE A 612 -18.37 17.33 7.67
N ALA A 613 -18.60 16.57 8.74
CA ALA A 613 -19.73 16.78 9.66
C ALA A 613 -19.73 18.19 10.27
N VAL A 614 -18.57 18.68 10.74
CA VAL A 614 -18.44 20.05 11.27
C VAL A 614 -18.68 21.11 10.18
N LYS A 615 -18.19 20.87 8.96
CA LYS A 615 -18.34 21.80 7.82
C LYS A 615 -19.78 21.88 7.30
N TYR A 616 -20.55 20.80 7.43
CA TYR A 616 -21.91 20.65 6.90
C TYR A 616 -22.91 20.29 8.01
N ALA A 617 -22.75 20.89 9.20
CA ALA A 617 -23.55 20.56 10.39
C ALA A 617 -25.07 20.69 10.16
N GLU A 618 -25.51 21.70 9.39
CA GLU A 618 -26.92 21.86 9.00
C GLU A 618 -27.47 20.65 8.21
N LEU A 619 -26.64 20.02 7.37
CA LEU A 619 -27.03 18.82 6.60
C LEU A 619 -26.99 17.55 7.45
N ASP A 620 -26.09 17.47 8.46
CA ASP A 620 -26.10 16.39 9.44
C ASP A 620 -27.36 16.44 10.31
N GLN A 621 -27.74 17.63 10.79
CA GLN A 621 -28.96 17.88 11.58
C GLN A 621 -30.25 17.70 10.76
N LEU A 622 -30.26 18.03 9.47
CA LEU A 622 -31.40 17.76 8.57
C LEU A 622 -31.50 16.29 8.16
N SER A 623 -30.44 15.50 8.33
CA SER A 623 -30.43 14.07 7.97
C SER A 623 -30.73 13.18 9.17
N PHE A 624 -30.17 13.47 10.35
CA PHE A 624 -30.22 12.56 11.49
C PHE A 624 -30.56 13.30 12.79
N ASP A 625 -31.35 12.63 13.64
CA ASP A 625 -31.55 13.02 15.03
C ASP A 625 -30.19 13.10 15.79
N GLU A 626 -30.10 13.99 16.78
CA GLU A 626 -28.89 14.17 17.59
C GLU A 626 -28.53 12.92 18.41
N ALA A 627 -29.49 12.04 18.69
CA ALA A 627 -29.27 10.75 19.35
C ALA A 627 -28.59 9.69 18.47
N ILE A 628 -28.52 9.87 17.14
CA ILE A 628 -27.89 8.90 16.23
C ILE A 628 -26.35 8.94 16.40
N PRO A 629 -25.70 7.83 16.79
CA PRO A 629 -24.25 7.81 17.00
C PRO A 629 -23.48 8.18 15.73
N THR A 630 -22.43 9.00 15.86
CA THR A 630 -21.64 9.50 14.72
C THR A 630 -21.08 8.39 13.83
N PHE A 631 -20.88 7.18 14.36
CA PHE A 631 -20.37 6.06 13.58
C PHE A 631 -21.39 5.44 12.62
N GLU A 632 -22.70 5.53 12.90
CA GLU A 632 -23.74 5.12 11.95
C GLU A 632 -23.87 6.14 10.82
N LYS A 633 -23.60 7.43 11.09
CA LYS A 633 -23.57 8.52 10.08
C LYS A 633 -22.40 8.45 9.08
N TYR A 634 -21.37 7.61 9.31
CA TYR A 634 -20.13 7.66 8.50
C TYR A 634 -20.33 7.38 7.00
N ASN A 635 -21.32 6.59 6.60
CA ASN A 635 -21.57 6.34 5.17
C ASN A 635 -22.21 7.55 4.46
N TYR A 636 -23.15 8.24 5.11
CA TYR A 636 -23.64 9.54 4.63
C TYR A 636 -22.53 10.60 4.59
N LEU A 637 -21.66 10.64 5.60
CA LEU A 637 -20.52 11.56 5.62
C LEU A 637 -19.50 11.25 4.51
N ARG A 638 -19.32 9.98 4.11
CA ARG A 638 -18.56 9.62 2.88
C ARG A 638 -19.22 10.17 1.62
N GLY A 639 -20.55 10.11 1.55
CA GLY A 639 -21.34 10.73 0.47
C GLY A 639 -21.18 12.26 0.42
N LEU A 640 -21.33 12.96 1.55
CA LEU A 640 -21.07 14.41 1.64
C LEU A 640 -19.62 14.78 1.30
N LYS A 641 -18.64 13.98 1.74
CA LYS A 641 -17.23 14.15 1.38
C LYS A 641 -17.02 14.01 -0.13
N TRP A 642 -17.60 12.97 -0.72
CA TRP A 642 -17.57 12.71 -2.15
C TRP A 642 -18.19 13.86 -2.95
N LEU A 643 -19.33 14.39 -2.50
CA LEU A 643 -19.94 15.60 -3.08
C LEU A 643 -19.02 16.80 -2.97
N HIS A 644 -18.41 17.04 -1.79
CA HIS A 644 -17.57 18.21 -1.55
C HIS A 644 -16.33 18.19 -2.44
N GLU A 645 -15.74 17.01 -2.64
CA GLU A 645 -14.56 16.83 -3.47
C GLU A 645 -14.84 16.88 -4.97
N ARG A 646 -16.11 16.87 -5.44
CA ARG A 646 -16.41 16.59 -6.86
C ARG A 646 -17.54 17.40 -7.51
N LEU A 647 -18.52 17.92 -6.77
CA LEU A 647 -19.66 18.66 -7.34
C LEU A 647 -19.68 20.13 -6.91
N PRO A 648 -20.27 21.04 -7.72
CA PRO A 648 -20.42 22.45 -7.37
C PRO A 648 -21.27 22.68 -6.11
N TYR A 649 -21.03 23.79 -5.42
CA TYR A 649 -21.74 24.15 -4.19
C TYR A 649 -23.28 24.16 -4.34
N GLN A 650 -23.81 24.48 -5.52
CA GLN A 650 -25.25 24.44 -5.81
C GLN A 650 -25.89 23.07 -5.52
N CYS A 651 -25.17 21.96 -5.69
CA CYS A 651 -25.66 20.61 -5.35
C CYS A 651 -25.95 20.45 -3.85
N PHE A 652 -25.28 21.20 -2.97
CA PHE A 652 -25.55 21.19 -1.53
C PHE A 652 -26.86 21.93 -1.18
N LEU A 653 -27.19 22.99 -1.92
CA LEU A 653 -28.47 23.69 -1.77
C LEU A 653 -29.64 22.81 -2.22
N LEU A 654 -29.47 22.08 -3.33
CA LEU A 654 -30.44 21.09 -3.80
C LEU A 654 -30.64 19.96 -2.79
N LEU A 655 -29.56 19.48 -2.15
CA LEU A 655 -29.63 18.49 -1.07
C LEU A 655 -30.31 19.04 0.19
N GLN A 656 -30.00 20.27 0.61
CA GLN A 656 -30.64 20.92 1.76
C GLN A 656 -32.16 21.05 1.56
N ASN A 657 -32.57 21.52 0.37
CA ASN A 657 -33.99 21.64 0.00
C ASN A 657 -34.69 20.27 -0.06
N ALA A 658 -34.03 19.24 -0.57
CA ALA A 658 -34.60 17.89 -0.63
C ALA A 658 -34.76 17.24 0.75
N LEU A 659 -33.77 17.38 1.65
CA LEU A 659 -33.87 16.92 3.04
C LEU A 659 -34.99 17.67 3.79
N TYR A 660 -35.05 19.00 3.67
CA TYR A 660 -36.09 19.81 4.30
C TYR A 660 -37.49 19.40 3.83
N LYS A 661 -37.67 19.21 2.52
CA LYS A 661 -38.93 18.71 1.94
C LYS A 661 -39.26 17.30 2.46
N ALA A 662 -38.30 16.38 2.41
CA ALA A 662 -38.51 14.98 2.79
C ALA A 662 -38.87 14.83 4.28
N ASN A 663 -38.27 15.63 5.16
CA ASN A 663 -38.63 15.71 6.59
C ASN A 663 -40.08 16.20 6.82
N GLY A 664 -40.65 16.96 5.87
CA GLY A 664 -42.06 17.33 5.87
C GLY A 664 -43.01 16.26 5.27
N GLU A 665 -42.47 15.20 4.65
CA GLU A 665 -43.24 14.12 4.02
C GLU A 665 -43.27 12.85 4.89
N SER A 666 -42.10 12.24 5.16
CA SER A 666 -41.99 11.05 6.02
C SER A 666 -40.54 10.70 6.38
N TYR A 667 -40.37 9.84 7.40
CA TYR A 667 -39.08 9.22 7.73
C TYR A 667 -38.49 8.45 6.52
N ASP A 668 -39.30 7.67 5.83
CA ASP A 668 -38.86 6.91 4.66
C ASP A 668 -38.39 7.81 3.51
N ALA A 669 -39.06 8.95 3.29
CA ALA A 669 -38.66 9.94 2.29
C ALA A 669 -37.29 10.57 2.65
N ASN A 670 -37.07 10.92 3.92
CA ASN A 670 -35.78 11.39 4.41
C ASN A 670 -34.68 10.32 4.18
N LEU A 671 -34.95 9.08 4.60
CA LEU A 671 -34.02 7.98 4.48
C LEU A 671 -33.67 7.67 3.01
N MET A 672 -34.61 7.82 2.08
CA MET A 672 -34.35 7.74 0.63
C MET A 672 -33.35 8.79 0.14
N VAL A 673 -33.42 10.04 0.63
CA VAL A 673 -32.43 11.10 0.28
C VAL A 673 -31.06 10.74 0.86
N ILE A 674 -30.99 10.34 2.13
CA ILE A 674 -29.74 9.97 2.82
C ILE A 674 -29.06 8.81 2.09
N GLN A 675 -29.76 7.70 1.87
CA GLN A 675 -29.26 6.53 1.14
C GLN A 675 -28.80 6.87 -0.29
N SER A 676 -29.43 7.86 -0.93
CA SER A 676 -29.01 8.33 -2.27
C SER A 676 -27.66 9.03 -2.24
N ILE A 677 -27.36 9.78 -1.17
CA ILE A 677 -26.05 10.40 -0.95
C ILE A 677 -25.02 9.37 -0.49
N GLU A 678 -25.40 8.44 0.40
CA GLU A 678 -24.53 7.34 0.80
C GLU A 678 -24.01 6.55 -0.40
N ALA A 679 -24.86 6.29 -1.39
CA ALA A 679 -24.58 5.38 -2.50
C ALA A 679 -23.48 5.86 -3.47
N LEU A 680 -23.20 7.16 -3.51
CA LEU A 680 -22.36 7.78 -4.54
C LEU A 680 -20.92 7.22 -4.66
N PRO A 681 -20.18 6.97 -3.55
CA PRO A 681 -18.81 6.44 -3.63
C PRO A 681 -18.76 5.02 -4.19
N GLU A 682 -19.70 4.15 -3.81
CA GLU A 682 -19.79 2.78 -4.35
C GLU A 682 -20.30 2.76 -5.79
N LEU A 683 -21.32 3.54 -6.14
CA LEU A 683 -21.83 3.57 -7.52
C LEU A 683 -20.78 4.11 -8.50
N GLN A 684 -19.98 5.11 -8.12
CA GLN A 684 -18.83 5.54 -8.92
C GLN A 684 -17.78 4.43 -9.07
N SER A 685 -17.59 3.60 -8.04
CA SER A 685 -16.64 2.48 -8.07
C SER A 685 -17.14 1.30 -8.92
N LEU A 686 -18.46 1.10 -9.02
CA LEU A 686 -19.08 0.04 -9.81
C LEU A 686 -19.20 0.39 -11.29
N MET A 687 -19.74 1.57 -11.61
CA MET A 687 -20.18 1.92 -12.96
C MET A 687 -19.03 2.26 -13.91
N LEU A 688 -19.36 2.44 -15.19
CA LEU A 688 -18.54 3.18 -16.16
C LEU A 688 -18.72 4.71 -15.97
N PRO A 689 -17.76 5.56 -16.39
CA PRO A 689 -17.86 7.02 -16.24
C PRO A 689 -19.15 7.62 -16.84
N GLU A 690 -19.60 7.11 -17.98
CA GLU A 690 -20.76 7.60 -18.73
C GLU A 690 -22.07 7.19 -18.04
N GLN A 691 -22.14 5.94 -17.56
CA GLN A 691 -23.24 5.43 -16.72
C GLN A 691 -23.38 6.29 -15.46
N PHE A 692 -22.27 6.53 -14.76
CA PHE A 692 -22.26 7.31 -13.53
C PHE A 692 -22.60 8.80 -13.76
N SER A 693 -22.08 9.41 -14.84
CA SER A 693 -22.44 10.79 -15.23
C SER A 693 -23.91 10.92 -15.66
N SER A 694 -24.52 9.85 -16.16
CA SER A 694 -25.97 9.81 -16.41
C SER A 694 -26.78 9.61 -15.13
N LEU A 695 -26.21 9.02 -14.09
CA LEU A 695 -26.81 8.89 -12.76
C LEU A 695 -26.75 10.21 -11.99
N THR A 696 -25.60 10.89 -11.95
CA THR A 696 -25.47 12.18 -11.24
C THR A 696 -26.35 13.27 -11.85
N ARG A 697 -26.52 13.30 -13.18
CA ARG A 697 -27.44 14.23 -13.87
C ARG A 697 -28.93 13.94 -13.62
N ARG A 698 -29.28 12.71 -13.19
CA ARG A 698 -30.64 12.41 -12.70
C ARG A 698 -30.80 12.79 -11.23
N LEU A 699 -29.78 12.51 -10.42
CA LEU A 699 -29.79 12.82 -8.99
C LEU A 699 -29.83 14.33 -8.74
N PHE A 700 -29.07 15.12 -9.49
CA PHE A 700 -29.07 16.57 -9.44
C PHE A 700 -29.54 17.10 -10.80
N THR A 701 -30.80 17.54 -10.86
CA THR A 701 -31.33 18.33 -11.97
C THR A 701 -31.07 19.82 -11.70
N ASP A 702 -31.37 20.69 -12.67
CA ASP A 702 -31.11 22.13 -12.54
C ASP A 702 -31.87 22.78 -11.37
N ASP A 703 -33.08 22.27 -11.07
CA ASP A 703 -33.99 22.80 -10.05
C ASP A 703 -34.10 21.95 -8.76
N ALA A 704 -33.73 20.65 -8.79
CA ALA A 704 -34.03 19.71 -7.70
C ALA A 704 -33.02 18.56 -7.54
N LEU A 705 -32.96 18.00 -6.33
CA LEU A 705 -32.41 16.66 -6.10
C LEU A 705 -33.54 15.63 -6.23
N VAL A 706 -33.35 14.62 -7.09
CA VAL A 706 -34.28 13.48 -7.27
C VAL A 706 -33.62 12.22 -6.70
N PRO A 707 -34.13 11.61 -5.61
CA PRO A 707 -33.52 10.44 -4.99
C PRO A 707 -33.29 9.28 -5.96
N LEU A 708 -32.20 8.54 -5.73
CA LEU A 708 -31.87 7.33 -6.48
C LEU A 708 -32.93 6.26 -6.26
N THR A 709 -33.16 5.44 -7.28
CA THR A 709 -34.08 4.30 -7.24
C THR A 709 -33.65 3.30 -6.17
N GLU A 710 -34.59 2.51 -5.65
CA GLU A 710 -34.30 1.50 -4.63
C GLU A 710 -33.19 0.54 -5.10
N THR A 711 -33.22 0.12 -6.38
CA THR A 711 -32.21 -0.75 -6.98
C THR A 711 -30.81 -0.12 -6.96
N GLU A 712 -30.67 1.19 -7.20
CA GLU A 712 -29.39 1.90 -7.13
C GLU A 712 -28.85 1.95 -5.69
N ARG A 713 -29.72 2.22 -4.71
CA ARG A 713 -29.32 2.30 -3.29
C ARG A 713 -28.97 0.91 -2.73
N ASN A 714 -29.76 -0.10 -3.05
CA ASN A 714 -29.48 -1.51 -2.70
C ASN A 714 -28.18 -2.01 -3.36
N LEU A 715 -27.95 -1.69 -4.64
CA LEU A 715 -26.72 -2.07 -5.35
C LEU A 715 -25.47 -1.49 -4.66
N ALA A 716 -25.53 -0.21 -4.26
CA ALA A 716 -24.45 0.44 -3.53
C ALA A 716 -24.21 -0.16 -2.14
N ALA A 717 -25.28 -0.39 -1.36
CA ALA A 717 -25.21 -1.00 -0.04
C ALA A 717 -24.61 -2.42 -0.09
N ASN A 718 -24.99 -3.21 -1.10
CA ASN A 718 -24.50 -4.57 -1.28
C ASN A 718 -23.03 -4.58 -1.70
N ALA A 719 -22.64 -3.71 -2.62
CA ALA A 719 -21.25 -3.50 -3.00
C ALA A 719 -20.37 -3.05 -1.82
N ARG A 720 -20.88 -2.17 -0.95
CA ARG A 720 -20.22 -1.76 0.29
C ARG A 720 -20.01 -2.94 1.22
N ASN A 721 -21.07 -3.71 1.51
CA ASN A 721 -21.00 -4.88 2.39
C ASN A 721 -20.02 -5.94 1.86
N LEU A 722 -20.05 -6.25 0.57
CA LEU A 722 -19.12 -7.21 -0.05
C LEU A 722 -17.67 -6.77 0.11
N ARG A 723 -17.35 -5.49 -0.13
CA ARG A 723 -15.99 -4.96 0.08
C ARG A 723 -15.57 -4.98 1.56
N GLN A 724 -16.43 -4.51 2.46
CA GLN A 724 -16.11 -4.42 3.89
C GLN A 724 -15.94 -5.79 4.56
N THR A 725 -16.74 -6.79 4.16
CA THR A 725 -16.62 -8.18 4.62
C THR A 725 -15.55 -9.00 3.88
N GLY A 726 -14.79 -8.38 2.98
CA GLY A 726 -13.69 -9.01 2.24
C GLY A 726 -14.13 -10.03 1.19
N ARG A 727 -15.37 -9.93 0.70
CA ARG A 727 -15.99 -10.76 -0.36
C ARG A 727 -15.73 -10.16 -1.75
N ILE A 728 -14.44 -10.08 -2.10
CA ILE A 728 -13.97 -9.31 -3.26
C ILE A 728 -14.37 -9.95 -4.59
N ASN A 729 -14.38 -11.28 -4.68
CA ASN A 729 -14.72 -12.00 -5.92
C ASN A 729 -16.18 -11.76 -6.34
N GLU A 730 -17.09 -11.70 -5.37
CA GLU A 730 -18.50 -11.35 -5.59
C GLU A 730 -18.65 -9.87 -5.96
N TYR A 731 -17.90 -8.96 -5.32
CA TYR A 731 -17.88 -7.54 -5.69
C TYR A 731 -17.38 -7.32 -7.13
N GLU A 732 -16.30 -7.99 -7.56
CA GLU A 732 -15.82 -7.91 -8.94
C GLU A 732 -16.83 -8.47 -9.94
N SER A 733 -17.53 -9.55 -9.58
CA SER A 733 -18.56 -10.15 -10.42
C SER A 733 -19.79 -9.23 -10.55
N MET A 734 -20.19 -8.56 -9.47
CA MET A 734 -21.20 -7.50 -9.47
C MET A 734 -20.76 -6.30 -10.33
N GLN A 735 -19.53 -5.80 -10.14
CA GLN A 735 -18.97 -4.70 -10.93
C GLN A 735 -18.95 -5.04 -12.43
N ARG A 736 -18.56 -6.26 -12.80
CA ARG A 736 -18.58 -6.75 -14.18
C ARG A 736 -19.99 -6.75 -14.76
N ALA A 737 -20.96 -7.35 -14.04
CA ALA A 737 -22.35 -7.39 -14.48
C ALA A 737 -22.95 -5.99 -14.71
N VAL A 738 -22.68 -5.04 -13.81
CA VAL A 738 -23.14 -3.63 -13.89
C VAL A 738 -22.57 -2.91 -15.13
N ARG A 739 -21.29 -3.18 -15.47
CA ARG A 739 -20.63 -2.57 -16.62
C ARG A 739 -21.03 -3.19 -17.96
N GLU A 740 -21.28 -4.49 -17.99
CA GLU A 740 -21.63 -5.24 -19.21
C GLU A 740 -23.12 -5.14 -19.58
N ASN A 741 -24.02 -5.32 -18.60
CA ASN A 741 -25.46 -5.48 -18.84
C ASN A 741 -26.30 -4.31 -18.30
N GLY A 742 -25.66 -3.31 -17.71
CA GLY A 742 -26.35 -2.28 -16.95
C GLY A 742 -26.86 -2.80 -15.60
N MET A 743 -27.89 -2.15 -15.06
CA MET A 743 -28.26 -2.32 -13.65
C MET A 743 -29.11 -3.58 -13.41
N ALA A 744 -28.49 -4.61 -12.83
CA ALA A 744 -29.18 -5.79 -12.35
C ALA A 744 -30.05 -5.47 -11.11
N PRO A 745 -31.18 -6.18 -10.89
CA PRO A 745 -31.94 -6.09 -9.64
C PRO A 745 -31.05 -6.46 -8.45
N SER A 746 -31.05 -5.63 -7.41
CA SER A 746 -30.29 -5.83 -6.18
C SER A 746 -31.24 -5.83 -4.99
N GLU A 747 -31.27 -6.93 -4.25
CA GLU A 747 -32.10 -7.07 -3.03
C GLU A 747 -31.61 -6.14 -1.92
N ALA A 748 -32.52 -5.65 -1.10
CA ALA A 748 -32.17 -4.92 0.12
C ALA A 748 -31.50 -5.86 1.15
N LEU A 749 -30.47 -5.34 1.83
CA LEU A 749 -29.87 -5.97 3.02
C LEU A 749 -30.52 -5.42 4.29
N VAL A 750 -30.63 -6.29 5.29
CA VAL A 750 -31.10 -5.99 6.65
C VAL A 750 -30.06 -6.47 7.67
N GLU A 751 -29.88 -5.76 8.78
CA GLU A 751 -29.02 -6.22 9.89
C GLU A 751 -29.77 -7.25 10.73
N LEU A 752 -29.09 -8.27 11.29
CA LEU A 752 -29.75 -9.26 12.13
C LEU A 752 -30.46 -8.68 13.37
N ARG A 753 -30.00 -7.52 13.87
CA ARG A 753 -30.64 -6.77 14.97
C ARG A 753 -32.05 -6.26 14.64
N GLU A 754 -32.42 -6.14 13.37
CA GLU A 754 -33.71 -5.62 12.91
C GLU A 754 -34.76 -6.74 12.70
N VAL A 755 -34.34 -8.01 12.77
CA VAL A 755 -35.17 -9.19 12.42
C VAL A 755 -35.16 -10.31 13.46
N LEU A 756 -34.34 -10.21 14.50
CA LEU A 756 -34.31 -11.12 15.65
C LEU A 756 -35.00 -10.50 16.87
N PRO A 757 -35.54 -11.31 17.79
CA PRO A 757 -36.26 -10.80 18.96
C PRO A 757 -35.35 -10.03 19.94
N GLU A 758 -35.94 -9.04 20.62
CA GLU A 758 -35.28 -8.09 21.54
C GLU A 758 -34.27 -8.70 22.52
N LYS A 759 -34.52 -9.94 22.97
CA LYS A 759 -33.66 -10.68 23.92
C LYS A 759 -32.22 -10.93 23.41
N VAL A 760 -31.95 -10.75 22.12
CA VAL A 760 -30.63 -10.92 21.49
C VAL A 760 -30.01 -9.58 21.08
N ILE A 761 -30.72 -8.45 21.23
CA ILE A 761 -30.27 -7.14 20.77
C ILE A 761 -29.46 -6.44 21.87
N ALA A 762 -28.25 -5.98 21.53
CA ALA A 762 -27.47 -5.08 22.38
C ALA A 762 -26.91 -3.92 21.55
N GLN A 763 -27.33 -2.69 21.85
CA GLN A 763 -26.72 -1.50 21.24
C GLN A 763 -25.35 -1.26 21.86
N GLN A 764 -24.29 -1.66 21.15
CA GLN A 764 -22.91 -1.55 21.60
C GLN A 764 -22.15 -0.51 20.76
N ALA A 765 -21.14 0.12 21.37
CA ALA A 765 -20.16 0.88 20.61
C ALA A 765 -19.33 -0.09 19.72
N PRO A 766 -18.83 0.37 18.56
CA PRO A 766 -17.96 -0.44 17.72
C PRO A 766 -16.77 -1.00 18.48
N VAL A 767 -16.44 -2.26 18.22
CA VAL A 767 -15.36 -2.99 18.88
C VAL A 767 -14.05 -2.76 18.12
N GLU A 768 -13.04 -2.26 18.83
CA GLU A 768 -11.68 -2.17 18.29
C GLU A 768 -11.06 -3.57 18.23
N VAL A 769 -10.50 -3.93 17.07
CA VAL A 769 -9.77 -5.17 16.83
C VAL A 769 -8.45 -4.86 16.14
N SER A 770 -7.48 -5.77 16.19
CA SER A 770 -6.25 -5.59 15.41
C SER A 770 -6.53 -5.80 13.91
N ALA A 771 -5.66 -5.25 13.05
CA ALA A 771 -5.71 -5.50 11.61
C ALA A 771 -5.65 -7.00 11.24
N LEU A 772 -4.97 -7.82 12.05
CA LEU A 772 -4.95 -9.28 11.93
C LEU A 772 -6.34 -9.88 12.20
N VAL A 773 -6.97 -9.52 13.32
CA VAL A 773 -8.30 -10.02 13.69
C VAL A 773 -9.39 -9.54 12.71
N MET A 774 -9.25 -8.34 12.14
CA MET A 774 -10.12 -7.89 11.03
C MET A 774 -9.92 -8.73 9.76
N ALA A 775 -8.68 -9.06 9.41
CA ALA A 775 -8.41 -9.94 8.26
C ALA A 775 -8.96 -11.36 8.48
N ASP A 776 -8.88 -11.88 9.71
CA ASP A 776 -9.45 -13.17 10.09
C ASP A 776 -10.99 -13.13 10.11
N LEU A 777 -11.64 -12.05 10.56
CA LEU A 777 -13.10 -11.84 10.43
C LEU A 777 -13.54 -11.89 8.95
N GLN A 778 -12.82 -11.22 8.06
CA GLN A 778 -13.07 -11.27 6.61
C GLN A 778 -12.79 -12.68 6.02
N MET A 779 -11.77 -13.38 6.50
CA MET A 779 -11.45 -14.75 6.08
C MET A 779 -12.54 -15.75 6.51
N ALA A 780 -13.00 -15.64 7.76
CA ALA A 780 -14.11 -16.39 8.30
C ALA A 780 -15.41 -16.12 7.53
N GLN A 781 -15.73 -14.86 7.21
CA GLN A 781 -16.96 -14.55 6.48
C GLN A 781 -16.95 -15.09 5.04
N ARG A 782 -15.82 -15.02 4.33
CA ARG A 782 -15.65 -15.70 3.04
C ARG A 782 -15.86 -17.22 3.17
N ALA A 783 -15.24 -17.84 4.17
CA ALA A 783 -15.34 -19.28 4.39
C ALA A 783 -16.77 -19.72 4.75
N ILE A 784 -17.48 -18.95 5.57
CA ILE A 784 -18.90 -19.13 5.90
C ILE A 784 -19.78 -19.10 4.64
N TYR A 785 -19.66 -18.05 3.81
CA TYR A 785 -20.49 -17.93 2.62
C TYR A 785 -20.20 -19.06 1.61
N ARG A 786 -18.92 -19.36 1.35
CA ARG A 786 -18.54 -20.45 0.44
C ARG A 786 -18.94 -21.82 0.99
N ALA A 787 -18.91 -22.04 2.30
CA ALA A 787 -19.45 -23.27 2.90
C ALA A 787 -20.97 -23.40 2.72
N LYS A 788 -21.73 -22.30 2.80
CA LYS A 788 -23.19 -22.30 2.48
C LYS A 788 -23.49 -22.49 0.98
N GLU A 789 -22.63 -22.03 0.07
CA GLU A 789 -22.76 -22.33 -1.37
C GLU A 789 -22.57 -23.82 -1.67
N LEU A 790 -21.60 -24.44 -1.00
CA LEU A 790 -21.20 -25.85 -1.19
C LEU A 790 -22.10 -26.83 -0.43
N LEU A 791 -22.62 -26.43 0.74
CA LEU A 791 -23.56 -27.18 1.58
C LEU A 791 -24.90 -26.43 1.73
N PRO A 792 -25.66 -26.20 0.63
CA PRO A 792 -26.92 -25.49 0.73
C PRO A 792 -27.97 -26.27 1.54
N LEU A 793 -27.89 -27.60 1.59
CA LEU A 793 -28.83 -28.47 2.30
C LEU A 793 -28.34 -28.78 3.74
N SER A 794 -29.20 -28.58 4.75
CA SER A 794 -28.91 -29.00 6.13
C SER A 794 -29.43 -30.42 6.41
N GLY A 795 -28.71 -31.17 7.24
CA GLY A 795 -29.15 -32.45 7.79
C GLY A 795 -29.80 -32.37 9.18
N ASN A 796 -29.62 -31.27 9.94
CA ASN A 796 -30.13 -31.14 11.31
C ASN A 796 -30.68 -29.76 11.73
N GLN A 797 -30.74 -28.77 10.83
CA GLN A 797 -31.41 -27.47 11.08
C GLN A 797 -32.80 -27.44 10.42
N LEU A 798 -33.84 -27.30 11.23
CA LEU A 798 -35.23 -27.48 10.85
C LEU A 798 -35.73 -26.48 9.78
N PRO A 799 -35.43 -25.15 9.85
CA PRO A 799 -35.86 -24.22 8.81
C PRO A 799 -35.26 -24.53 7.43
N SER A 800 -33.95 -24.80 7.36
CA SER A 800 -33.24 -25.18 6.13
C SER A 800 -33.67 -26.55 5.60
N ILE A 801 -33.93 -27.53 6.47
CA ILE A 801 -34.52 -28.83 6.08
C ILE A 801 -35.89 -28.60 5.42
N TRP A 802 -36.75 -27.80 6.04
CA TRP A 802 -38.12 -27.57 5.59
C TRP A 802 -38.15 -26.83 4.24
N GLU A 803 -37.42 -25.71 4.14
CA GLU A 803 -37.31 -24.91 2.91
C GLU A 803 -36.74 -25.69 1.72
N LYS A 804 -35.85 -26.67 1.98
CA LYS A 804 -35.01 -27.31 0.94
C LYS A 804 -35.25 -28.80 0.76
N GLY A 805 -36.43 -29.28 1.18
CA GLY A 805 -36.93 -30.61 0.83
C GLY A 805 -36.29 -31.78 1.57
N GLY A 806 -35.57 -31.54 2.68
CA GLY A 806 -34.97 -32.56 3.56
C GLY A 806 -33.92 -33.50 2.96
N SER A 807 -33.66 -33.44 1.66
CA SER A 807 -32.95 -34.48 0.91
C SER A 807 -31.55 -34.85 1.44
N ALA A 808 -30.84 -33.95 2.12
CA ALA A 808 -29.57 -34.26 2.78
C ALA A 808 -29.69 -35.33 3.88
N ILE A 809 -30.79 -35.38 4.64
CA ILE A 809 -31.01 -36.36 5.72
C ILE A 809 -30.83 -37.80 5.20
N SER A 810 -31.37 -38.06 4.00
CA SER A 810 -31.26 -39.37 3.35
C SER A 810 -29.85 -39.64 2.80
N LYS A 811 -29.16 -38.62 2.26
CA LYS A 811 -27.80 -38.76 1.70
C LYS A 811 -26.72 -38.96 2.78
N ILE A 812 -26.80 -38.25 3.91
CA ILE A 812 -25.81 -38.28 5.00
C ILE A 812 -25.67 -39.69 5.59
N LYS A 813 -26.77 -40.45 5.68
CA LYS A 813 -26.77 -41.85 6.14
C LYS A 813 -25.90 -42.76 5.27
N GLY A 814 -25.83 -42.50 3.95
CA GLY A 814 -25.00 -43.25 3.02
C GLY A 814 -23.51 -42.92 3.14
N ILE A 815 -23.15 -41.68 3.50
CA ILE A 815 -21.76 -41.23 3.64
C ILE A 815 -21.03 -41.92 4.81
N ARG A 816 -21.72 -42.04 5.95
CA ARG A 816 -21.10 -42.31 7.26
C ARG A 816 -20.89 -43.79 7.58
N GLU A 817 -21.25 -44.70 6.66
CA GLU A 817 -21.17 -46.16 6.82
C GLU A 817 -21.78 -46.63 8.15
N LEU A 818 -23.11 -46.67 8.19
CA LEU A 818 -23.87 -47.10 9.36
C LEU A 818 -23.67 -48.60 9.61
N ASN A 819 -23.05 -48.95 10.74
CA ASN A 819 -22.98 -50.32 11.21
C ASN A 819 -24.36 -50.77 11.69
N LEU A 820 -24.95 -51.75 10.99
CA LEU A 820 -26.31 -52.23 11.23
C LEU A 820 -26.48 -53.07 12.51
N GLU A 821 -25.39 -53.52 13.12
CA GLU A 821 -25.40 -54.32 14.36
C GLU A 821 -25.24 -53.45 15.62
N THR A 822 -24.45 -52.37 15.54
CA THR A 822 -24.18 -51.47 16.68
C THR A 822 -24.90 -50.13 16.61
N GLY A 823 -25.43 -49.75 15.45
CA GLY A 823 -26.00 -48.42 15.18
C GLY A 823 -24.98 -47.29 15.07
N GLY A 824 -23.68 -47.58 15.20
CA GLY A 824 -22.60 -46.60 15.11
C GLY A 824 -22.13 -46.31 13.69
N PHE A 825 -21.51 -45.15 13.47
CA PHE A 825 -20.85 -44.79 12.21
C PHE A 825 -19.38 -45.25 12.23
N THR A 826 -18.90 -45.94 11.19
CA THR A 826 -17.59 -46.62 11.23
C THR A 826 -16.51 -46.07 10.29
N ALA A 827 -16.82 -45.16 9.37
CA ALA A 827 -15.85 -44.67 8.38
C ALA A 827 -14.76 -43.77 9.02
N LYS A 828 -13.52 -44.28 9.14
CA LYS A 828 -12.33 -43.48 9.52
C LYS A 828 -11.87 -42.62 8.34
N MET A 829 -12.48 -41.46 8.17
CA MET A 829 -12.16 -40.52 7.10
C MET A 829 -11.29 -39.35 7.58
N THR A 830 -10.40 -38.86 6.71
CA THR A 830 -9.71 -37.57 6.92
C THR A 830 -10.68 -36.39 6.81
N ILE A 831 -10.27 -35.20 7.27
CA ILE A 831 -11.06 -33.98 7.13
C ILE A 831 -11.34 -33.65 5.66
N ALA A 832 -10.33 -33.78 4.80
CA ALA A 832 -10.44 -33.54 3.35
C ALA A 832 -11.45 -34.48 2.67
N GLU A 833 -11.41 -35.78 2.95
CA GLU A 833 -12.35 -36.74 2.37
C GLU A 833 -13.79 -36.55 2.90
N ALA A 834 -13.94 -36.26 4.20
CA ALA A 834 -15.24 -35.99 4.80
C ALA A 834 -15.87 -34.69 4.24
N ALA A 835 -15.06 -33.65 4.04
CA ALA A 835 -15.49 -32.42 3.36
C ALA A 835 -15.85 -32.69 1.90
N ARG A 836 -15.05 -33.45 1.15
CA ARG A 836 -15.35 -33.81 -0.25
C ARG A 836 -16.68 -34.57 -0.37
N LYS A 837 -16.90 -35.63 0.43
CA LYS A 837 -18.19 -36.35 0.46
C LYS A 837 -19.37 -35.44 0.82
N ALA A 838 -19.21 -34.48 1.74
CA ALA A 838 -20.27 -33.54 2.09
C ALA A 838 -20.65 -32.62 0.92
N ILE A 839 -19.66 -32.15 0.15
CA ILE A 839 -19.83 -31.34 -1.07
C ILE A 839 -20.50 -32.18 -2.17
N GLU A 840 -20.08 -33.43 -2.38
CA GLU A 840 -20.69 -34.37 -3.34
C GLU A 840 -22.20 -34.55 -3.13
N ILE A 841 -22.66 -34.53 -1.87
CA ILE A 841 -24.09 -34.61 -1.53
C ILE A 841 -24.79 -33.25 -1.38
N MET A 842 -24.05 -32.15 -1.42
CA MET A 842 -24.49 -30.76 -1.21
C MET A 842 -25.07 -30.48 0.18
N GLY A 843 -24.61 -31.17 1.23
CA GLY A 843 -25.16 -30.99 2.58
C GLY A 843 -24.53 -31.82 3.69
N GLY A 844 -24.93 -31.54 4.93
CA GLY A 844 -24.36 -32.17 6.13
C GLY A 844 -24.94 -31.64 7.44
N ASN A 845 -24.43 -32.15 8.56
CA ASN A 845 -24.71 -31.60 9.90
C ASN A 845 -23.63 -30.57 10.27
N CYS A 846 -23.64 -30.07 11.51
CA CYS A 846 -22.58 -29.25 12.11
C CYS A 846 -21.17 -29.79 11.83
N SER A 847 -20.95 -31.09 12.05
CA SER A 847 -19.67 -31.78 11.87
C SER A 847 -19.23 -32.02 10.42
N GLU A 848 -20.04 -31.67 9.43
CA GLU A 848 -19.65 -31.58 8.02
C GLU A 848 -19.43 -30.12 7.60
N ASN A 849 -20.24 -29.19 8.13
CA ASN A 849 -20.11 -27.75 7.95
C ASN A 849 -18.75 -27.23 8.46
N SER A 850 -18.34 -27.66 9.65
CA SER A 850 -17.03 -27.37 10.23
C SER A 850 -15.89 -27.82 9.32
N LYS A 851 -15.97 -29.03 8.76
CA LYS A 851 -14.92 -29.65 7.94
C LYS A 851 -14.81 -29.00 6.57
N VAL A 852 -15.92 -28.60 5.96
CA VAL A 852 -15.90 -27.81 4.71
C VAL A 852 -15.35 -26.41 4.98
N THR A 853 -15.78 -25.73 6.05
CA THR A 853 -15.25 -24.41 6.43
C THR A 853 -13.74 -24.45 6.70
N PHE A 854 -13.29 -25.44 7.49
CA PHE A 854 -11.86 -25.70 7.71
C PHE A 854 -11.11 -25.98 6.41
N SER A 855 -11.69 -26.76 5.48
CA SER A 855 -11.08 -27.05 4.18
C SER A 855 -10.92 -25.80 3.31
N ILE A 856 -11.89 -24.88 3.35
CA ILE A 856 -11.81 -23.58 2.64
C ILE A 856 -10.69 -22.70 3.23
N LEU A 857 -10.49 -22.74 4.56
CA LEU A 857 -9.41 -22.02 5.24
C LEU A 857 -8.03 -22.69 5.00
N ALA A 858 -7.99 -24.03 4.91
CA ALA A 858 -6.78 -24.79 4.56
C ALA A 858 -6.33 -24.55 3.11
N ASN A 859 -7.26 -24.22 2.20
CA ASN A 859 -7.02 -23.96 0.78
C ASN A 859 -6.64 -22.50 0.45
N GLN A 860 -6.45 -21.63 1.44
CA GLN A 860 -5.94 -20.26 1.22
C GLN A 860 -4.74 -19.96 2.16
N PRO A 861 -3.88 -18.98 1.87
CA PRO A 861 -2.82 -18.57 2.80
C PRO A 861 -3.40 -18.09 4.14
N ARG A 862 -2.76 -18.48 5.26
CA ARG A 862 -3.18 -18.15 6.63
C ARG A 862 -2.04 -17.49 7.41
N THR A 863 -2.36 -16.40 8.10
CA THR A 863 -1.49 -15.73 9.07
C THR A 863 -1.62 -16.30 10.48
N SER A 864 -2.83 -16.77 10.83
CA SER A 864 -3.21 -17.26 12.16
C SER A 864 -3.49 -18.77 12.12
N LYS A 865 -3.42 -19.45 13.28
CA LYS A 865 -3.88 -20.83 13.45
C LYS A 865 -5.38 -20.96 13.14
N VAL A 866 -5.78 -22.14 12.68
CA VAL A 866 -7.19 -22.50 12.44
C VAL A 866 -7.51 -23.81 13.16
N HIS A 867 -8.57 -23.81 13.96
CA HIS A 867 -8.92 -24.89 14.88
C HIS A 867 -10.31 -25.45 14.58
N ILE A 868 -10.46 -26.78 14.54
CA ILE A 868 -11.78 -27.41 14.69
C ILE A 868 -12.02 -27.63 16.18
N VAL A 869 -13.13 -27.11 16.69
CA VAL A 869 -13.50 -27.18 18.11
C VAL A 869 -14.91 -27.73 18.30
N LYS A 870 -15.22 -28.18 19.52
CA LYS A 870 -16.56 -28.62 19.93
C LYS A 870 -17.13 -27.67 20.98
N ALA A 871 -18.43 -27.37 20.91
CA ALA A 871 -19.12 -26.54 21.88
C ALA A 871 -19.23 -27.22 23.25
N THR A 872 -19.15 -26.45 24.34
CA THR A 872 -19.19 -26.96 25.71
C THR A 872 -20.60 -27.32 26.20
N ALA A 873 -21.65 -26.70 25.64
CA ALA A 873 -23.02 -26.81 26.16
C ALA A 873 -23.90 -27.85 25.41
N PHE A 874 -23.63 -28.11 24.12
CA PHE A 874 -24.41 -29.05 23.30
C PHE A 874 -23.55 -29.67 22.18
N ASP A 875 -24.07 -30.68 21.47
CA ASP A 875 -23.32 -31.42 20.45
C ASP A 875 -23.18 -30.64 19.12
N HIS A 876 -22.26 -29.69 19.12
CA HIS A 876 -21.94 -28.83 17.98
C HIS A 876 -20.43 -28.76 17.74
N GLN A 877 -20.04 -28.67 16.48
CA GLN A 877 -18.65 -28.58 16.04
C GLN A 877 -18.53 -27.44 15.02
N PHE A 878 -17.56 -26.55 15.23
CA PHE A 878 -17.35 -25.35 14.43
C PHE A 878 -15.85 -25.04 14.30
N VAL A 879 -15.51 -23.93 13.63
CA VAL A 879 -14.12 -23.51 13.38
C VAL A 879 -13.81 -22.19 14.08
N VAL A 880 -12.61 -22.11 14.66
CA VAL A 880 -12.04 -20.91 15.29
C VAL A 880 -10.73 -20.54 14.60
N ILE A 881 -10.44 -19.25 14.44
CA ILE A 881 -9.20 -18.70 13.88
C ILE A 881 -8.54 -17.82 14.95
N GLY A 882 -7.22 -17.91 15.11
CA GLY A 882 -6.43 -17.12 16.07
C GLY A 882 -5.48 -17.98 16.91
N ASP A 883 -4.35 -17.41 17.33
CA ASP A 883 -3.22 -18.21 17.84
C ASP A 883 -3.30 -18.60 19.32
N ASP A 884 -3.92 -17.76 20.17
CA ASP A 884 -4.05 -17.98 21.61
C ASP A 884 -5.51 -18.29 22.00
N LEU A 885 -5.80 -19.58 22.16
CA LEU A 885 -7.11 -20.09 22.57
C LEU A 885 -7.54 -19.65 23.98
N SER A 886 -6.68 -19.01 24.78
CA SER A 886 -7.02 -18.40 26.06
C SER A 886 -7.53 -16.94 25.95
N MET A 887 -7.52 -16.34 24.75
CA MET A 887 -7.87 -14.94 24.51
C MET A 887 -9.10 -14.77 23.59
N PRO A 888 -10.34 -15.06 24.03
CA PRO A 888 -11.55 -15.01 23.19
C PRO A 888 -11.85 -13.69 22.45
N ALA A 889 -11.29 -12.57 22.88
CA ALA A 889 -11.41 -11.28 22.19
C ALA A 889 -10.49 -11.15 20.96
N GLN A 890 -9.57 -12.09 20.74
CA GLN A 890 -8.67 -12.18 19.58
C GLN A 890 -8.97 -13.40 18.70
N LEU A 891 -9.92 -14.24 19.11
CA LEU A 891 -10.35 -15.43 18.38
C LEU A 891 -11.57 -15.11 17.53
N VAL A 892 -11.54 -15.51 16.26
CA VAL A 892 -12.64 -15.35 15.30
C VAL A 892 -13.35 -16.67 15.07
N VAL A 893 -14.68 -16.67 15.11
CA VAL A 893 -15.51 -17.85 14.83
C VAL A 893 -15.96 -17.87 13.38
N ALA A 894 -15.66 -18.98 12.71
CA ALA A 894 -16.09 -19.32 11.37
C ALA A 894 -17.12 -20.48 11.44
N ASP A 895 -18.35 -20.17 11.86
CA ASP A 895 -19.42 -21.17 11.94
C ASP A 895 -20.41 -21.03 10.77
N SER A 896 -20.39 -21.99 9.84
CA SER A 896 -21.31 -22.04 8.70
C SER A 896 -22.60 -22.82 8.98
N TRP A 897 -22.82 -23.35 10.19
CA TRP A 897 -23.96 -24.20 10.50
C TRP A 897 -25.30 -23.45 10.77
N PRO A 898 -25.34 -22.29 11.49
CA PRO A 898 -26.57 -21.53 11.76
C PRO A 898 -27.38 -21.17 10.51
N GLU A 899 -28.67 -20.88 10.66
CA GLU A 899 -29.50 -20.39 9.54
C GLU A 899 -29.04 -19.01 9.02
N PHE A 900 -28.54 -18.17 9.93
CA PHE A 900 -27.98 -16.85 9.69
C PHE A 900 -26.53 -16.79 10.22
N PRO A 901 -25.54 -17.31 9.46
CA PRO A 901 -24.16 -17.39 9.92
C PRO A 901 -23.40 -16.08 9.67
N ALA A 902 -22.72 -15.56 10.70
CA ALA A 902 -21.87 -14.38 10.61
C ALA A 902 -20.53 -14.60 11.34
N ALA A 903 -19.46 -14.04 10.80
CA ALA A 903 -18.16 -14.00 11.45
C ALA A 903 -18.21 -13.04 12.64
N HIS A 904 -17.78 -13.52 13.80
CA HIS A 904 -17.83 -12.80 15.06
C HIS A 904 -16.65 -13.22 15.94
N LEU A 905 -16.35 -12.43 16.96
CA LEU A 905 -15.34 -12.79 17.97
C LEU A 905 -15.90 -13.86 18.93
N ALA A 906 -15.04 -14.75 19.43
CA ALA A 906 -15.45 -15.84 20.33
C ALA A 906 -15.99 -15.34 21.69
N ASN A 907 -15.70 -14.10 22.09
CA ASN A 907 -16.32 -13.47 23.25
C ASN A 907 -17.79 -13.04 23.02
N ASN A 908 -18.27 -13.02 21.77
CA ASN A 908 -19.69 -12.90 21.39
C ASN A 908 -20.25 -14.22 20.84
N SER A 909 -19.67 -15.38 21.16
CA SER A 909 -20.31 -16.66 20.81
C SER A 909 -21.39 -17.02 21.84
N HIS A 910 -22.45 -17.69 21.39
CA HIS A 910 -23.53 -18.22 22.23
C HIS A 910 -23.07 -19.40 23.11
N PHE A 911 -21.93 -20.00 22.78
CA PHE A 911 -21.35 -21.17 23.44
C PHE A 911 -19.82 -21.05 23.49
N GLY A 912 -19.22 -21.50 24.60
CA GLY A 912 -17.78 -21.72 24.70
C GLY A 912 -17.35 -23.00 23.98
N PHE A 913 -16.05 -23.26 23.91
CA PHE A 913 -15.48 -24.45 23.27
C PHE A 913 -14.58 -25.28 24.20
N GLU A 914 -14.53 -26.59 23.93
CA GLU A 914 -13.71 -27.57 24.64
C GLU A 914 -12.21 -27.44 24.26
N LEU A 915 -11.33 -27.76 25.21
CA LEU A 915 -9.87 -27.85 25.00
C LEU A 915 -9.36 -29.24 25.41
N PRO A 916 -8.38 -29.82 24.68
CA PRO A 916 -7.73 -29.28 23.48
C PRO A 916 -8.66 -29.29 22.24
N PRO A 917 -8.37 -28.48 21.21
CA PRO A 917 -9.10 -28.52 19.94
C PRO A 917 -8.99 -29.90 19.27
N ILE A 918 -10.01 -30.27 18.50
CA ILE A 918 -10.08 -31.56 17.78
C ILE A 918 -9.02 -31.65 16.70
N LEU A 919 -8.72 -30.52 16.05
CA LEU A 919 -7.60 -30.36 15.13
C LEU A 919 -7.12 -28.92 15.17
N THR A 920 -5.81 -28.71 15.09
CA THR A 920 -5.17 -27.41 14.85
C THR A 920 -4.46 -27.46 13.51
N LEU A 921 -4.60 -26.41 12.72
CA LEU A 921 -3.81 -26.12 11.54
C LEU A 921 -2.96 -24.88 11.79
N GLU A 922 -1.67 -25.00 11.51
CA GLU A 922 -0.70 -23.91 11.69
C GLU A 922 -0.79 -22.86 10.55
N PRO A 923 -0.31 -21.61 10.80
CA PRO A 923 -0.10 -20.60 9.77
C PRO A 923 0.75 -21.12 8.59
N GLY A 924 0.54 -20.56 7.40
CA GLY A 924 1.28 -20.95 6.21
C GLY A 924 0.49 -20.89 4.90
N PRO A 925 1.02 -21.48 3.82
CA PRO A 925 0.38 -21.44 2.50
C PRO A 925 -0.89 -22.30 2.44
N ALA A 926 -1.61 -22.18 1.31
CA ALA A 926 -2.65 -23.12 0.92
C ALA A 926 -2.09 -24.55 0.81
N ILE A 927 -2.87 -25.55 1.23
CA ILE A 927 -2.45 -26.95 1.29
C ILE A 927 -3.13 -27.73 0.14
N ALA A 928 -2.31 -28.39 -0.69
CA ALA A 928 -2.74 -29.04 -1.93
C ALA A 928 -3.87 -30.06 -1.75
N ASP A 929 -3.90 -30.80 -0.63
CA ASP A 929 -4.94 -31.78 -0.31
C ASP A 929 -6.36 -31.18 -0.28
N TYR A 930 -6.48 -29.85 -0.09
CA TYR A 930 -7.73 -29.10 -0.02
C TYR A 930 -8.08 -28.35 -1.31
N ALA A 931 -7.30 -28.51 -2.38
CA ALA A 931 -7.51 -27.83 -3.67
C ALA A 931 -8.90 -28.10 -4.29
N PHE A 932 -9.54 -29.23 -3.95
CA PHE A 932 -10.88 -29.62 -4.41
C PHE A 932 -11.98 -28.60 -4.10
N ILE A 933 -11.77 -27.70 -3.13
CA ILE A 933 -12.67 -26.55 -2.85
C ILE A 933 -12.85 -25.64 -4.08
N ASN A 934 -11.86 -25.62 -4.99
CA ASN A 934 -11.85 -24.84 -6.22
C ASN A 934 -12.39 -25.61 -7.44
N GLU A 935 -12.60 -26.94 -7.34
CA GLU A 935 -13.16 -27.76 -8.42
C GLU A 935 -14.68 -27.60 -8.52
N ALA A 936 -15.35 -27.33 -7.41
CA ALA A 936 -16.77 -27.02 -7.37
C ALA A 936 -17.04 -25.63 -7.99
N LEU A 937 -18.02 -25.56 -8.89
CA LEU A 937 -18.37 -24.32 -9.59
C LEU A 937 -18.66 -23.14 -8.62
N PRO A 938 -18.36 -21.89 -9.03
CA PRO A 938 -18.77 -20.70 -8.29
C PRO A 938 -20.28 -20.45 -8.42
N GLY A 939 -20.89 -19.93 -7.36
CA GLY A 939 -22.33 -19.64 -7.30
C GLY A 939 -23.17 -20.73 -6.61
N PRO A 940 -24.48 -20.49 -6.43
CA PRO A 940 -25.36 -21.39 -5.68
C PRO A 940 -25.61 -22.71 -6.43
N ALA A 941 -25.34 -23.83 -5.78
CA ALA A 941 -25.56 -25.15 -6.36
C ALA A 941 -27.05 -25.46 -6.59
N ALA A 942 -27.36 -26.23 -7.65
CA ALA A 942 -28.72 -26.45 -8.13
C ALA A 942 -29.60 -27.20 -7.11
N MET A 943 -30.65 -26.54 -6.64
CA MET A 943 -31.53 -27.08 -5.59
C MET A 943 -32.44 -28.20 -6.11
N PRO A 944 -32.64 -29.30 -5.34
CA PRO A 944 -33.61 -30.34 -5.69
C PRO A 944 -35.05 -29.83 -5.57
N GLU A 945 -35.98 -30.49 -6.27
CA GLU A 945 -37.41 -30.21 -6.17
C GLU A 945 -37.92 -30.45 -4.74
N VAL A 946 -38.59 -29.44 -4.16
CA VAL A 946 -39.07 -29.46 -2.78
C VAL A 946 -40.48 -30.03 -2.74
N SER A 947 -40.66 -31.13 -2.01
CA SER A 947 -41.96 -31.78 -1.82
C SER A 947 -42.28 -31.90 -0.34
N GLU A 948 -43.10 -30.97 0.18
CA GLU A 948 -43.43 -30.82 1.60
C GLU A 948 -43.86 -32.13 2.27
N GLY A 949 -44.74 -32.90 1.62
CA GLY A 949 -45.19 -34.20 2.12
C GLY A 949 -44.09 -35.27 2.21
N ASN A 950 -43.01 -35.14 1.44
CA ASN A 950 -41.82 -35.98 1.57
C ASN A 950 -40.85 -35.44 2.64
N THR A 951 -40.67 -34.12 2.73
CA THR A 951 -39.89 -33.47 3.80
C THR A 951 -40.43 -33.84 5.18
N PHE A 952 -41.75 -33.72 5.36
CA PHE A 952 -42.48 -34.09 6.58
C PHE A 952 -42.27 -35.57 6.94
N ARG A 953 -42.35 -36.47 5.96
CA ARG A 953 -42.08 -37.90 6.16
C ARG A 953 -40.64 -38.16 6.60
N GLN A 954 -39.65 -37.51 5.99
CA GLN A 954 -38.24 -37.67 6.37
C GLN A 954 -37.98 -37.17 7.80
N ILE A 955 -38.39 -35.93 8.14
CA ILE A 955 -38.31 -35.38 9.50
C ILE A 955 -38.96 -36.31 10.53
N LYS A 956 -40.14 -36.87 10.20
CA LYS A 956 -40.88 -37.77 11.10
C LYS A 956 -40.24 -39.15 11.25
N MET A 957 -39.73 -39.74 10.17
CA MET A 957 -39.01 -41.02 10.20
C MET A 957 -37.72 -40.92 11.01
N ASP A 958 -37.00 -39.80 10.87
CA ASP A 958 -35.74 -39.53 11.56
C ASP A 958 -35.88 -38.83 12.92
N LYS A 959 -37.12 -38.67 13.39
CA LYS A 959 -37.47 -38.09 14.71
C LYS A 959 -36.94 -36.67 14.96
N LEU A 960 -36.44 -35.97 13.93
CA LEU A 960 -35.91 -34.62 14.03
C LEU A 960 -36.95 -33.59 14.52
N TYR A 961 -38.25 -33.91 14.44
CA TYR A 961 -39.29 -33.10 15.08
C TYR A 961 -39.25 -33.08 16.63
N LYS A 962 -38.42 -33.92 17.27
CA LYS A 962 -38.18 -33.96 18.73
C LYS A 962 -36.80 -33.45 19.17
N SER A 963 -35.81 -33.44 18.27
CA SER A 963 -34.41 -33.18 18.61
C SER A 963 -33.59 -32.56 17.47
N GLY A 964 -34.25 -31.99 16.47
CA GLY A 964 -33.64 -31.13 15.46
C GLY A 964 -33.55 -29.70 15.97
N TYR A 965 -32.63 -28.92 15.40
CA TYR A 965 -32.29 -27.59 15.90
C TYR A 965 -32.96 -26.49 15.08
N ALA A 966 -33.16 -25.33 15.68
CA ALA A 966 -33.56 -24.09 15.02
C ALA A 966 -32.58 -22.96 15.40
N GLN A 967 -31.28 -23.26 15.38
CA GLN A 967 -30.25 -22.30 15.78
C GLN A 967 -30.09 -21.22 14.69
N PHE A 968 -30.77 -20.10 14.88
CA PHE A 968 -30.74 -18.98 13.94
C PHE A 968 -29.35 -18.35 13.84
N VAL A 969 -28.70 -18.06 14.98
CA VAL A 969 -27.37 -17.45 15.05
C VAL A 969 -26.45 -18.20 16.02
N SER A 970 -25.14 -18.10 15.80
CA SER A 970 -24.10 -18.54 16.74
C SER A 970 -23.70 -17.46 17.76
N LEU A 971 -24.27 -16.25 17.65
CA LEU A 971 -23.87 -15.07 18.43
C LEU A 971 -24.62 -14.99 19.77
N SER A 972 -24.00 -14.42 20.80
CA SER A 972 -24.66 -14.10 22.07
C SER A 972 -25.52 -12.84 21.98
N TRP A 973 -25.10 -11.85 21.21
CA TRP A 973 -25.87 -10.65 20.88
C TRP A 973 -25.62 -10.20 19.43
N VAL A 974 -26.60 -9.51 18.84
CA VAL A 974 -26.58 -9.02 17.45
C VAL A 974 -26.54 -7.50 17.36
N GLY A 975 -26.01 -7.00 16.25
CA GLY A 975 -25.70 -5.59 15.98
C GLY A 975 -24.25 -5.20 16.26
N THR A 976 -23.32 -6.16 16.31
CA THR A 976 -21.90 -5.90 16.58
C THR A 976 -21.21 -5.37 15.33
N THR A 977 -20.37 -4.34 15.49
CA THR A 977 -19.53 -3.82 14.41
C THR A 977 -18.08 -3.69 14.85
N TYR A 978 -17.14 -3.91 13.93
CA TYR A 978 -15.71 -3.99 14.22
C TYR A 978 -14.90 -2.95 13.45
N TYR A 979 -13.81 -2.42 14.02
CA TYR A 979 -12.87 -1.54 13.33
C TYR A 979 -11.40 -1.89 13.66
N ALA A 980 -10.50 -1.72 12.68
CA ALA A 980 -9.12 -2.22 12.73
C ALA A 980 -8.07 -1.18 13.18
N GLU A 981 -8.41 0.10 13.10
CA GLU A 981 -7.54 1.23 13.45
C GLU A 981 -8.40 2.36 14.05
N PRO A 982 -7.94 3.10 15.08
CA PRO A 982 -8.66 4.26 15.61
C PRO A 982 -9.01 5.28 14.53
N GLY A 983 -10.30 5.36 14.18
CA GLY A 983 -10.79 6.20 13.09
C GLY A 983 -10.96 5.51 11.73
N ALA A 984 -11.00 4.18 11.69
CA ALA A 984 -11.63 3.44 10.61
C ALA A 984 -13.17 3.38 10.78
N VAL A 985 -13.90 3.26 9.67
CA VAL A 985 -15.37 3.08 9.70
C VAL A 985 -15.72 1.63 10.08
N PRO A 986 -16.64 1.39 11.03
CA PRO A 986 -16.99 0.05 11.46
C PRO A 986 -17.59 -0.83 10.36
N VAL A 987 -17.37 -2.14 10.49
CA VAL A 987 -17.89 -3.19 9.61
C VAL A 987 -18.91 -4.04 10.36
N SER A 988 -20.12 -4.17 9.84
CA SER A 988 -21.04 -5.26 10.19
C SER A 988 -20.78 -6.48 9.32
N PHE A 989 -20.71 -7.65 9.96
CA PHE A 989 -20.71 -8.98 9.33
C PHE A 989 -22.10 -9.63 9.36
N GLU A 990 -23.08 -8.96 9.96
CA GLU A 990 -24.41 -9.47 10.31
C GLU A 990 -25.50 -9.09 9.28
N LYS A 991 -25.13 -8.61 8.09
CA LYS A 991 -26.06 -8.24 7.01
C LYS A 991 -26.45 -9.43 6.13
N LEU A 992 -27.75 -9.58 5.89
CA LEU A 992 -28.35 -10.62 5.04
C LEU A 992 -29.45 -10.02 4.15
N SER A 993 -29.83 -10.70 3.06
CA SER A 993 -30.90 -10.19 2.19
C SER A 993 -32.27 -10.40 2.81
N VAL A 994 -33.14 -9.40 2.66
CA VAL A 994 -34.53 -9.44 3.17
C VAL A 994 -35.29 -10.65 2.63
N HIS A 995 -35.08 -11.04 1.37
CA HIS A 995 -35.66 -12.25 0.80
C HIS A 995 -35.22 -13.51 1.56
N THR A 996 -33.91 -13.66 1.82
CA THR A 996 -33.37 -14.81 2.55
C THR A 996 -33.98 -14.90 3.95
N VAL A 997 -34.01 -13.78 4.69
CA VAL A 997 -34.55 -13.71 6.05
C VAL A 997 -36.03 -14.10 6.08
N ASN A 998 -36.86 -13.46 5.26
CA ASN A 998 -38.30 -13.73 5.20
C ASN A 998 -38.59 -15.20 4.82
N LYS A 999 -37.81 -15.77 3.89
CA LYS A 999 -37.93 -17.17 3.48
C LYS A 999 -37.57 -18.14 4.60
N ARG A 1000 -36.55 -17.85 5.41
CA ARG A 1000 -36.13 -18.70 6.56
C ARG A 1000 -37.16 -18.69 7.67
N PHE A 1001 -37.67 -17.52 8.07
CA PHE A 1001 -38.73 -17.43 9.07
C PHE A 1001 -40.06 -18.04 8.60
N GLY A 1002 -40.44 -17.82 7.33
CA GLY A 1002 -41.61 -18.48 6.73
C GLY A 1002 -41.50 -20.01 6.79
N ALA A 1003 -40.34 -20.57 6.41
CA ALA A 1003 -40.10 -22.01 6.50
C ALA A 1003 -40.16 -22.54 7.94
N TYR A 1004 -39.64 -21.80 8.93
CA TYR A 1004 -39.74 -22.19 10.34
C TYR A 1004 -41.19 -22.18 10.84
N ASN A 1005 -41.95 -21.12 10.55
CA ASN A 1005 -43.35 -21.01 10.96
C ASN A 1005 -44.21 -22.13 10.33
N HIS A 1006 -44.00 -22.44 9.05
CA HIS A 1006 -44.68 -23.56 8.39
C HIS A 1006 -44.32 -24.91 9.02
N TYR A 1007 -43.06 -25.11 9.44
CA TYR A 1007 -42.67 -26.30 10.21
C TYR A 1007 -43.37 -26.37 11.58
N LEU A 1008 -43.45 -25.27 12.33
CA LEU A 1008 -44.16 -25.21 13.61
C LEU A 1008 -45.64 -25.55 13.45
N ASP A 1009 -46.32 -24.99 12.44
CA ASP A 1009 -47.73 -25.32 12.17
C ASP A 1009 -47.92 -26.77 11.71
N ALA A 1010 -47.00 -27.33 10.90
CA ALA A 1010 -47.07 -28.72 10.46
C ALA A 1010 -46.85 -29.74 11.59
N PHE A 1011 -46.12 -29.39 12.65
CA PHE A 1011 -45.82 -30.28 13.79
C PHE A 1011 -46.48 -29.86 15.12
N LYS A 1012 -47.41 -28.89 15.08
CA LYS A 1012 -48.06 -28.25 16.24
C LYS A 1012 -48.62 -29.23 17.28
N GLU A 1013 -49.29 -30.30 16.83
CA GLU A 1013 -49.87 -31.36 17.67
C GLU A 1013 -48.82 -32.19 18.44
N PHE A 1014 -47.56 -32.19 17.97
CA PHE A 1014 -46.45 -32.95 18.56
C PHE A 1014 -45.51 -32.07 19.40
N GLN A 1015 -45.69 -30.75 19.37
CA GLN A 1015 -44.93 -29.76 20.15
C GLN A 1015 -45.70 -29.31 21.40
N SER A 1016 -47.03 -29.45 21.43
CA SER A 1016 -47.86 -29.11 22.60
C SER A 1016 -47.83 -30.15 23.73
N SER A 1017 -47.10 -31.27 23.60
CA SER A 1017 -47.05 -32.34 24.59
C SER A 1017 -45.90 -32.24 25.60
N ASP A 1018 -44.85 -31.47 25.28
CA ASP A 1018 -43.65 -31.30 26.10
C ASP A 1018 -43.27 -29.81 26.11
N GLN A 1019 -42.76 -29.28 27.24
CA GLN A 1019 -42.36 -27.86 27.33
C GLN A 1019 -41.06 -27.61 26.58
N VAL A 1020 -41.14 -27.15 25.33
CA VAL A 1020 -39.97 -26.68 24.57
C VAL A 1020 -39.61 -25.27 25.03
N THR A 1021 -38.69 -25.19 25.98
CA THR A 1021 -37.96 -23.95 26.33
C THR A 1021 -36.47 -24.16 26.18
N GLU A 1022 -35.94 -23.77 25.02
CA GLU A 1022 -34.59 -23.24 24.81
C GLU A 1022 -34.65 -22.34 23.56
#